data_AF-A0A958D410-F1
#
_entry.id   AF-A0A958D410-F1
#
_cell.length_a   1.000
_cell.length_b   1.000
_cell.length_c   1.000
_cell.angle_alpha   90.00
_cell.angle_beta   90.00
_cell.angle_gamma   90.00
#
_symmetry.space_group_name_H-M   'P 1'
#
loop_
_entity.id
_entity.type
_entity.pdbx_description
1 polymer ?
#
loop_
_entity_poly.entity_id
_entity_poly.type
_entity_poly.pdbx_seq_one_letter_code
_entity_poly.pdbx_strand_id
1 'polypeptide(L)'
;MSDNSTTGWNVPADYFREFHVSREARDLYQFDESLFSLRGTVVIPNFRAARQFADQMNERRDLVRFPEQAVKAGQINAMALIHEILHLMVVSYRQQKNPGALKDALDHLDETLSAEPVETTLTEFVDDFPAQTVYKGEITVPDYLASDTAGDPNPQVSLEEMLLLWLSNTNPAFEPYRELFDDTPLERDTEYERMIGELRQFFASQPGFGEGNVSLMDMLEAPAKASPYSLEGQLEFIRQNWAQFLGKHIFRLLAGLDLIAEEEKPVFFGPGPSEAPDFGHLTVEPERFSPDRDWMPKVVMMAKNAYVWLDQLSRKYGMELRYLNQIPDEELDFLAQGGFTGLWLIGLWERSTASRTIKQMMGNPEAVASAYSLYDYEIAADLGGWLAYKDLRDRAWARGIRLASDMVPNHVGIDGKWVMEHPDWFVQLPYSPFPSYSFNGPNLSQDERVGIYLEDHYYSRSDAAVVFQRRDHWTGDTRFIYHGNDGTSMPWNDTAQLNYLNPEVREAVIQTILHVARMFPIIRFDAAMTLAKRHFHRLWFPEPGSGGDIASRAEYGLTQAEFDAAFPEEFWREVVDRVAAEVPDTLLLAEAFWLMEGYFVRTLGMHRVYNSAFMNMLKKEENAKYRSVIKNTVEFDPEILKRYVNFMNNPDEDTAVAQFGKDDKYFGVATMLAT
;
A
#
# COMPACT_ATOMS: atom_id res chain seq x y z
N MET A 1 -28.57 32.81 -0.93
CA MET A 1 -28.47 33.42 -2.28
C MET A 1 -27.15 34.17 -2.36
N SER A 2 -26.11 33.44 -2.73
CA SER A 2 -24.84 33.95 -3.23
C SER A 2 -24.35 32.82 -4.15
N ASP A 3 -24.43 33.12 -5.43
CA ASP A 3 -24.28 32.21 -6.57
C ASP A 3 -22.85 31.65 -6.59
N ASN A 4 -22.69 30.39 -6.18
CA ASN A 4 -21.45 29.64 -6.31
C ASN A 4 -21.61 28.72 -7.52
N SER A 5 -21.68 29.33 -8.72
CA SER A 5 -21.60 28.60 -9.98
C SER A 5 -20.15 28.13 -10.15
N THR A 6 -19.79 27.02 -9.53
CA THR A 6 -18.56 26.29 -9.85
C THR A 6 -18.62 25.90 -11.33
N THR A 7 -17.85 26.58 -12.16
CA THR A 7 -17.56 26.25 -13.56
C THR A 7 -16.70 24.98 -13.62
N GLY A 8 -17.27 23.86 -13.18
CA GLY A 8 -16.69 22.53 -13.33
C GLY A 8 -16.89 22.00 -14.75
N TRP A 9 -16.04 21.06 -15.13
CA TRP A 9 -15.99 20.42 -16.44
C TRP A 9 -17.25 19.61 -16.67
N ASN A 10 -18.17 20.13 -17.47
CA ASN A 10 -19.33 19.37 -17.92
C ASN A 10 -18.97 18.67 -19.23
N VAL A 11 -18.06 17.69 -19.19
CA VAL A 11 -17.88 16.76 -20.32
C VAL A 11 -19.24 16.09 -20.55
N PRO A 12 -19.75 16.01 -21.80
CA PRO A 12 -21.00 15.34 -22.09
C PRO A 12 -20.96 13.91 -21.54
N ALA A 13 -22.05 13.43 -20.95
CA ALA A 13 -22.09 12.11 -20.28
C ALA A 13 -21.84 10.94 -21.25
N ASP A 14 -21.94 11.21 -22.54
CA ASP A 14 -21.79 10.34 -23.69
C ASP A 14 -20.40 10.44 -24.36
N TYR A 15 -19.58 11.47 -24.10
CA TYR A 15 -18.31 11.69 -24.82
C TYR A 15 -17.38 10.45 -24.83
N PHE A 16 -16.96 9.99 -26.00
CA PHE A 16 -16.15 8.77 -26.14
C PHE A 16 -14.88 8.97 -26.97
N ARG A 17 -13.70 8.64 -26.41
CA ARG A 17 -12.40 8.63 -27.08
C ARG A 17 -11.58 7.42 -26.63
N GLU A 18 -10.72 6.89 -27.48
CA GLU A 18 -9.88 5.73 -27.17
C GLU A 18 -8.40 6.12 -27.23
N PHE A 19 -7.57 5.57 -26.35
CA PHE A 19 -6.11 5.72 -26.49
C PHE A 19 -5.64 5.04 -27.78
N HIS A 20 -4.96 5.78 -28.66
CA HIS A 20 -4.50 5.24 -29.92
C HIS A 20 -3.36 4.27 -29.78
N VAL A 21 -3.54 3.12 -30.42
CA VAL A 21 -2.51 2.12 -30.63
C VAL A 21 -2.62 1.70 -32.08
N SER A 22 -1.52 1.78 -32.82
CA SER A 22 -1.43 1.39 -34.22
C SER A 22 -1.96 -0.04 -34.42
N ARG A 23 -2.56 -0.31 -35.58
CA ARG A 23 -2.98 -1.66 -35.98
C ARG A 23 -1.81 -2.64 -35.87
N GLU A 24 -0.63 -2.23 -36.33
CA GLU A 24 0.59 -3.05 -36.27
C GLU A 24 0.97 -3.41 -34.81
N ALA A 25 0.91 -2.46 -33.88
CA ALA A 25 1.18 -2.74 -32.47
C ALA A 25 0.10 -3.63 -31.84
N ARG A 26 -1.18 -3.40 -32.15
CA ARG A 26 -2.28 -4.28 -31.69
C ARG A 26 -2.09 -5.71 -32.17
N ASP A 27 -1.69 -5.89 -33.44
CA ASP A 27 -1.40 -7.21 -34.02
C ASP A 27 -0.13 -7.84 -33.42
N LEU A 28 0.91 -7.05 -33.16
CA LEU A 28 2.18 -7.55 -32.62
C LEU A 28 2.05 -8.04 -31.16
N TYR A 29 1.39 -7.24 -30.32
CA TYR A 29 1.29 -7.50 -28.88
C TYR A 29 -0.01 -8.19 -28.47
N GLN A 30 -0.98 -8.33 -29.40
CA GLN A 30 -2.28 -8.98 -29.17
C GLN A 30 -3.07 -8.30 -28.03
N PHE A 31 -3.26 -6.99 -28.15
CA PHE A 31 -4.05 -6.23 -27.18
C PHE A 31 -5.56 -6.51 -27.37
N ASP A 32 -6.14 -7.30 -26.47
CA ASP A 32 -7.55 -7.70 -26.52
C ASP A 32 -8.53 -6.61 -26.02
N GLU A 33 -8.04 -5.62 -25.27
CA GLU A 33 -8.84 -4.56 -24.63
C GLU A 33 -8.28 -3.16 -24.91
N SER A 34 -9.11 -2.11 -24.76
CA SER A 34 -8.67 -0.72 -24.85
C SER A 34 -7.96 -0.39 -23.54
N LEU A 35 -6.69 0.00 -23.62
CA LEU A 35 -5.91 0.44 -22.45
C LEU A 35 -6.68 1.46 -21.60
N PHE A 36 -7.25 2.47 -22.26
CA PHE A 36 -8.13 3.47 -21.69
C PHE A 36 -9.22 3.81 -22.71
N SER A 37 -10.42 4.10 -22.21
CA SER A 37 -11.43 4.79 -22.98
C SER A 37 -11.99 5.92 -22.12
N LEU A 38 -12.07 7.13 -22.67
CA LEU A 38 -12.87 8.17 -22.08
C LEU A 38 -14.32 7.79 -22.36
N ARG A 39 -15.12 7.47 -21.33
CA ARG A 39 -16.59 7.31 -21.47
C ARG A 39 -17.28 8.35 -20.61
N GLY A 40 -17.83 9.40 -21.23
CA GLY A 40 -18.32 10.59 -20.55
C GLY A 40 -17.30 11.20 -19.60
N THR A 41 -17.70 11.47 -18.35
CA THR A 41 -16.81 11.99 -17.28
C THR A 41 -15.96 10.90 -16.60
N VAL A 42 -15.89 9.68 -17.15
CA VAL A 42 -15.20 8.55 -16.50
C VAL A 42 -13.95 8.16 -17.29
N VAL A 43 -12.82 8.78 -16.95
CA VAL A 43 -11.48 8.19 -17.14
C VAL A 43 -11.37 6.98 -16.21
N ILE A 44 -11.19 5.77 -16.75
CA ILE A 44 -10.93 4.57 -15.94
C ILE A 44 -9.42 4.31 -15.98
N PRO A 45 -8.63 4.72 -14.96
CA PRO A 45 -7.29 4.21 -14.82
C PRO A 45 -7.35 2.73 -14.52
N ASN A 46 -6.95 1.92 -15.49
CA ASN A 46 -6.83 0.48 -15.34
C ASN A 46 -5.35 0.14 -15.13
N PHE A 47 -4.86 0.36 -13.91
CA PHE A 47 -3.47 0.06 -13.55
C PHE A 47 -3.12 -1.41 -13.82
N ARG A 48 -4.08 -2.32 -13.63
CA ARG A 48 -3.95 -3.71 -14.07
C ARG A 48 -3.72 -3.82 -15.58
N ALA A 49 -4.51 -3.15 -16.40
CA ALA A 49 -4.30 -3.14 -17.86
C ALA A 49 -2.95 -2.51 -18.22
N ALA A 50 -2.52 -1.44 -17.54
CA ALA A 50 -1.20 -0.85 -17.77
C ALA A 50 -0.06 -1.84 -17.45
N ARG A 51 -0.19 -2.62 -16.35
CA ARG A 51 0.77 -3.69 -16.02
C ARG A 51 0.74 -4.82 -17.05
N GLN A 52 -0.45 -5.28 -17.46
CA GLN A 52 -0.60 -6.32 -18.47
C GLN A 52 -0.03 -5.89 -19.83
N PHE A 53 -0.26 -4.64 -20.22
CA PHE A 53 0.25 -4.07 -21.46
C PHE A 53 1.77 -3.97 -21.45
N ALA A 54 2.34 -3.45 -20.36
CA ALA A 54 3.79 -3.40 -20.18
C ALA A 54 4.43 -4.79 -20.25
N ASP A 55 3.80 -5.78 -19.60
CA ASP A 55 4.26 -7.17 -19.60
C ASP A 55 4.22 -7.78 -21.01
N GLN A 56 3.09 -7.65 -21.73
CA GLN A 56 2.94 -8.12 -23.12
C GLN A 56 3.99 -7.50 -24.07
N MET A 57 4.33 -6.22 -23.89
CA MET A 57 5.41 -5.59 -24.67
C MET A 57 6.78 -6.17 -24.32
N ASN A 58 7.05 -6.32 -23.02
CA ASN A 58 8.33 -6.83 -22.51
C ASN A 58 8.58 -8.30 -22.88
N GLU A 59 7.55 -9.12 -23.02
CA GLU A 59 7.66 -10.50 -23.52
C GLU A 59 8.14 -10.59 -24.97
N ARG A 60 7.88 -9.56 -25.78
CA ARG A 60 8.24 -9.52 -27.20
C ARG A 60 9.53 -8.75 -27.48
N ARG A 61 9.90 -7.79 -26.62
CA ARG A 61 11.14 -7.00 -26.74
C ARG A 61 12.38 -7.82 -26.37
N ASP A 62 13.52 -7.56 -27.00
CA ASP A 62 14.81 -8.22 -26.68
C ASP A 62 15.48 -7.56 -25.47
N LEU A 63 14.89 -7.74 -24.30
CA LEU A 63 15.39 -7.18 -23.04
C LEU A 63 16.68 -7.87 -22.55
N VAL A 64 17.05 -9.01 -23.14
CA VAL A 64 18.32 -9.70 -22.82
C VAL A 64 19.50 -8.90 -23.37
N ARG A 65 19.35 -8.33 -24.56
CA ARG A 65 20.40 -7.50 -25.19
C ARG A 65 20.24 -6.01 -24.90
N PHE A 66 19.00 -5.56 -24.72
CA PHE A 66 18.66 -4.15 -24.54
C PHE A 66 17.74 -3.96 -23.31
N PRO A 67 18.23 -4.19 -22.08
CA PRO A 67 17.43 -4.08 -20.87
C PRO A 67 16.86 -2.68 -20.64
N GLU A 68 17.50 -1.64 -21.19
CA GLU A 68 17.02 -0.26 -21.17
C GLU A 68 15.71 -0.05 -21.95
N GLN A 69 15.32 -0.99 -22.81
CA GLN A 69 14.04 -0.96 -23.54
C GLN A 69 12.88 -1.53 -22.72
N ALA A 70 13.10 -1.88 -21.45
CA ALA A 70 12.03 -2.39 -20.59
C ALA A 70 10.92 -1.34 -20.42
N VAL A 71 9.71 -1.73 -20.75
CA VAL A 71 8.49 -0.94 -20.59
C VAL A 71 8.05 -1.01 -19.14
N LYS A 72 7.74 0.16 -18.56
CA LYS A 72 7.23 0.29 -17.19
C LYS A 72 5.74 0.59 -17.18
N ALA A 73 4.99 -0.02 -16.27
CA ALA A 73 3.54 0.16 -16.20
C ALA A 73 3.17 1.61 -15.81
N GLY A 74 3.97 2.24 -14.95
CA GLY A 74 3.82 3.65 -14.60
C GLY A 74 3.95 4.57 -15.80
N GLN A 75 4.86 4.28 -16.74
CA GLN A 75 5.06 5.07 -17.96
C GLN A 75 3.90 4.88 -18.96
N ILE A 76 3.41 3.65 -19.16
CA ILE A 76 2.21 3.39 -19.97
C ILE A 76 0.99 4.14 -19.41
N ASN A 77 0.77 4.05 -18.09
CA ASN A 77 -0.31 4.76 -17.42
C ASN A 77 -0.15 6.28 -17.54
N ALA A 78 1.07 6.81 -17.45
CA ALA A 78 1.33 8.24 -17.59
C ALA A 78 1.02 8.76 -18.99
N MET A 79 1.46 8.05 -20.04
CA MET A 79 1.16 8.42 -21.43
C MET A 79 -0.33 8.47 -21.69
N ALA A 80 -1.06 7.45 -21.24
CA ALA A 80 -2.50 7.42 -21.41
C ALA A 80 -3.21 8.52 -20.60
N LEU A 81 -2.79 8.78 -19.36
CA LEU A 81 -3.34 9.90 -18.59
C LEU A 81 -3.09 11.25 -19.28
N ILE A 82 -1.90 11.47 -19.86
CA ILE A 82 -1.59 12.68 -20.62
C ILE A 82 -2.54 12.78 -21.82
N HIS A 83 -2.66 11.72 -22.63
CA HIS A 83 -3.55 11.66 -23.80
C HIS A 83 -5.00 12.00 -23.44
N GLU A 84 -5.52 11.39 -22.38
CA GLU A 84 -6.88 11.65 -21.89
C GLU A 84 -7.08 13.09 -21.41
N ILE A 85 -6.08 13.66 -20.73
CA ILE A 85 -6.15 15.06 -20.30
C ILE A 85 -6.12 16.00 -21.51
N LEU A 86 -5.39 15.67 -22.58
CA LEU A 86 -5.38 16.44 -23.82
C LEU A 86 -6.77 16.44 -24.49
N HIS A 87 -7.46 15.30 -24.55
CA HIS A 87 -8.86 15.24 -24.98
C HIS A 87 -9.76 16.17 -24.16
N LEU A 88 -9.63 16.11 -22.84
CA LEU A 88 -10.39 16.98 -21.97
C LEU A 88 -10.15 18.44 -22.36
N MET A 89 -8.90 18.86 -22.61
CA MET A 89 -8.60 20.23 -23.02
C MET A 89 -9.31 20.61 -24.33
N VAL A 90 -9.36 19.71 -25.32
CA VAL A 90 -10.10 19.93 -26.58
C VAL A 90 -11.60 20.08 -26.32
N VAL A 91 -12.20 19.22 -25.50
CA VAL A 91 -13.63 19.32 -25.12
C VAL A 91 -13.93 20.66 -24.46
N SER A 92 -13.11 21.07 -23.49
CA SER A 92 -13.34 22.33 -22.80
C SER A 92 -13.13 23.55 -23.68
N TYR A 93 -12.19 23.48 -24.62
CA TYR A 93 -12.06 24.51 -25.65
C TYR A 93 -13.35 24.64 -26.46
N ARG A 94 -13.88 23.51 -26.96
CA ARG A 94 -15.14 23.48 -27.72
C ARG A 94 -16.29 24.08 -26.92
N GLN A 95 -16.42 23.71 -25.66
CA GLN A 95 -17.52 24.19 -24.81
C GLN A 95 -17.44 25.68 -24.45
N GLN A 96 -16.23 26.18 -24.18
CA GLN A 96 -16.05 27.52 -23.63
C GLN A 96 -15.79 28.58 -24.70
N LYS A 97 -15.24 28.19 -25.85
CA LYS A 97 -14.75 29.12 -26.88
C LYS A 97 -15.42 28.94 -28.23
N ASN A 98 -15.41 27.72 -28.78
CA ASN A 98 -16.02 27.45 -30.09
C ASN A 98 -16.63 26.03 -30.17
N PRO A 99 -17.95 25.86 -30.00
CA PRO A 99 -18.60 24.55 -30.08
C PRO A 99 -18.44 23.84 -31.42
N GLY A 100 -18.24 24.60 -32.50
CA GLY A 100 -18.03 24.10 -33.86
C GLY A 100 -16.57 23.88 -34.23
N ALA A 101 -15.60 24.05 -33.32
CA ALA A 101 -14.17 24.14 -33.65
C ALA A 101 -13.64 23.03 -34.57
N LEU A 102 -14.00 21.76 -34.33
CA LEU A 102 -13.54 20.63 -35.15
C LEU A 102 -14.22 20.59 -36.53
N LYS A 103 -15.50 20.97 -36.59
CA LYS A 103 -16.22 21.12 -37.86
C LYS A 103 -15.63 22.25 -38.69
N ASP A 104 -15.43 23.41 -38.07
CA ASP A 104 -14.85 24.59 -38.72
C ASP A 104 -13.41 24.31 -39.20
N ALA A 105 -12.66 23.50 -38.45
CA ALA A 105 -11.32 23.04 -38.84
C ALA A 105 -11.36 22.11 -40.06
N LEU A 106 -12.31 21.15 -40.12
CA LEU A 106 -12.52 20.31 -41.31
C LEU A 106 -12.92 21.16 -42.52
N ASP A 107 -13.88 22.07 -42.35
CA ASP A 107 -14.33 22.97 -43.42
C ASP A 107 -13.14 23.80 -43.96
N HIS A 108 -12.27 24.30 -43.06
CA HIS A 108 -11.05 25.03 -43.44
C HIS A 108 -10.04 24.17 -44.21
N LEU A 109 -9.86 22.91 -43.81
CA LEU A 109 -8.99 21.97 -44.51
C LEU A 109 -9.52 21.65 -45.91
N ASP A 110 -10.83 21.42 -46.04
CA ASP A 110 -11.49 21.17 -47.33
C ASP A 110 -11.36 22.38 -48.28
N GLU A 111 -11.48 23.60 -47.74
CA GLU A 111 -11.31 24.84 -48.52
C GLU A 111 -9.87 25.05 -48.99
N THR A 112 -8.88 24.63 -48.19
CA THR A 112 -7.45 24.92 -48.43
C THR A 112 -6.75 23.81 -49.21
N LEU A 113 -7.08 22.54 -48.94
CA LEU A 113 -6.42 21.35 -49.50
C LEU A 113 -7.30 20.57 -50.48
N SER A 114 -8.58 20.94 -50.63
CA SER A 114 -9.64 20.16 -51.31
C SER A 114 -10.11 18.95 -50.51
N ALA A 115 -11.38 18.57 -50.67
CA ALA A 115 -12.02 17.52 -49.86
C ALA A 115 -11.45 16.10 -50.09
N GLU A 116 -11.06 15.76 -51.32
CA GLU A 116 -10.58 14.39 -51.64
C GLU A 116 -9.28 14.02 -50.90
N PRO A 117 -8.24 14.87 -50.83
CA PRO A 117 -7.07 14.60 -49.99
C PRO A 117 -7.35 14.53 -48.49
N VAL A 118 -8.29 15.34 -47.98
CA VAL A 118 -8.70 15.31 -46.57
C VAL A 118 -9.39 14.00 -46.23
N GLU A 119 -10.36 13.58 -47.06
CA GLU A 119 -11.07 12.30 -46.92
C GLU A 119 -10.11 11.10 -47.01
N THR A 120 -9.15 11.14 -47.94
CA THR A 120 -8.12 10.10 -48.08
C THR A 120 -7.27 10.00 -46.81
N THR A 121 -6.80 11.13 -46.28
CA THR A 121 -5.97 11.14 -45.07
C THR A 121 -6.73 10.62 -43.84
N LEU A 122 -7.99 11.03 -43.66
CA LEU A 122 -8.83 10.52 -42.57
C LEU A 122 -9.14 9.02 -42.72
N THR A 123 -9.28 8.52 -43.95
CA THR A 123 -9.49 7.09 -44.23
C THR A 123 -8.27 6.27 -43.87
N GLU A 124 -7.08 6.66 -44.33
CA GLU A 124 -5.82 5.97 -44.00
C GLU A 124 -5.55 6.05 -42.49
N PHE A 125 -5.80 7.21 -41.84
CA PHE A 125 -5.67 7.33 -40.38
C PHE A 125 -6.56 6.33 -39.63
N VAL A 126 -7.83 6.19 -40.02
CA VAL A 126 -8.74 5.24 -39.37
C VAL A 126 -8.36 3.79 -39.67
N ASP A 127 -7.67 3.50 -40.78
CA ASP A 127 -7.18 2.15 -41.05
C ASP A 127 -5.91 1.81 -40.26
N ASP A 128 -4.97 2.76 -40.14
CA ASP A 128 -3.72 2.61 -39.40
C ASP A 128 -3.92 2.67 -37.88
N PHE A 129 -4.85 3.51 -37.42
CA PHE A 129 -5.20 3.72 -36.01
C PHE A 129 -6.68 3.44 -35.74
N PRO A 130 -7.16 2.21 -35.98
CA PRO A 130 -8.57 1.90 -35.93
C PRO A 130 -9.14 1.96 -34.52
N ALA A 131 -10.32 2.57 -34.39
CA ALA A 131 -11.18 2.36 -33.23
C ALA A 131 -11.49 0.86 -33.07
N GLN A 132 -11.77 0.40 -31.85
CA GLN A 132 -11.97 -1.03 -31.59
C GLN A 132 -12.98 -1.72 -32.51
N THR A 133 -14.09 -1.06 -32.82
CA THR A 133 -15.15 -1.61 -33.69
C THR A 133 -14.65 -1.83 -35.12
N VAL A 134 -13.78 -0.96 -35.61
CA VAL A 134 -13.12 -1.08 -36.93
C VAL A 134 -12.07 -2.19 -36.87
N TYR A 135 -11.24 -2.21 -35.83
CA TYR A 135 -10.19 -3.22 -35.66
C TYR A 135 -10.76 -4.66 -35.57
N LYS A 136 -11.87 -4.83 -34.84
CA LYS A 136 -12.59 -6.12 -34.71
C LYS A 136 -13.37 -6.52 -35.97
N GLY A 137 -13.44 -5.65 -36.98
CA GLY A 137 -14.20 -5.89 -38.21
C GLY A 137 -15.72 -5.83 -38.02
N GLU A 138 -16.20 -5.15 -36.97
CA GLU A 138 -17.64 -4.97 -36.70
C GLU A 138 -18.24 -3.90 -37.61
N ILE A 139 -17.45 -2.90 -38.01
CA ILE A 139 -17.80 -1.84 -38.95
C ILE A 139 -16.63 -1.58 -39.91
N THR A 140 -16.93 -1.22 -41.16
CA THR A 140 -15.89 -0.87 -42.15
C THR A 140 -15.40 0.57 -41.95
N VAL A 141 -14.20 0.91 -42.44
CA VAL A 141 -13.66 2.29 -42.34
C VAL A 141 -14.63 3.33 -42.96
N PRO A 142 -15.18 3.13 -44.19
CA PRO A 142 -16.13 4.08 -44.76
C PRO A 142 -17.42 4.20 -43.95
N ASP A 143 -17.96 3.08 -43.44
CA ASP A 143 -19.18 3.10 -42.62
C ASP A 143 -18.94 3.79 -41.27
N TYR A 144 -17.73 3.63 -40.69
CA TYR A 144 -17.32 4.35 -39.49
C TYR A 144 -17.28 5.85 -39.75
N LEU A 145 -16.57 6.31 -40.79
CA LEU A 145 -16.48 7.74 -41.12
C LEU A 145 -17.84 8.37 -41.49
N ALA A 146 -18.81 7.57 -41.96
CA ALA A 146 -20.16 8.01 -42.23
C ALA A 146 -21.10 8.05 -40.99
N SER A 147 -20.61 7.63 -39.82
CA SER A 147 -21.39 7.56 -38.58
C SER A 147 -20.94 8.57 -37.52
N ASP A 148 -21.48 8.45 -36.31
CA ASP A 148 -21.10 9.25 -35.15
C ASP A 148 -20.68 8.36 -33.99
N THR A 149 -19.77 8.88 -33.16
CA THR A 149 -19.35 8.27 -31.90
C THR A 149 -19.90 9.13 -30.78
N ALA A 150 -20.94 8.61 -30.15
CA ALA A 150 -21.60 9.25 -29.02
C ALA A 150 -22.04 10.71 -29.31
N GLY A 151 -22.64 10.91 -30.48
CA GLY A 151 -23.17 12.22 -30.91
C GLY A 151 -22.17 13.14 -31.60
N ASP A 152 -20.87 12.83 -31.57
CA ASP A 152 -19.84 13.54 -32.35
C ASP A 152 -19.64 12.84 -33.72
N PRO A 153 -19.76 13.55 -34.86
CA PRO A 153 -19.50 12.96 -36.18
C PRO A 153 -18.08 12.39 -36.28
N ASN A 154 -17.94 11.15 -36.75
CA ASN A 154 -16.65 10.46 -36.77
C ASN A 154 -15.54 11.15 -37.56
N PRO A 155 -15.78 11.93 -38.63
CA PRO A 155 -14.72 12.72 -39.25
C PRO A 155 -14.10 13.75 -38.30
N GLN A 156 -14.91 14.34 -37.40
CA GLN A 156 -14.43 15.29 -36.38
C GLN A 156 -13.67 14.57 -35.27
N VAL A 157 -14.15 13.38 -34.88
CA VAL A 157 -13.44 12.50 -33.95
C VAL A 157 -12.08 12.13 -34.53
N SER A 158 -12.03 11.60 -35.75
CA SER A 158 -10.79 11.25 -36.43
C SER A 158 -9.83 12.44 -36.59
N LEU A 159 -10.33 13.65 -36.83
CA LEU A 159 -9.49 14.85 -36.89
C LEU A 159 -8.83 15.18 -35.53
N GLU A 160 -9.61 15.11 -34.44
CA GLU A 160 -9.10 15.34 -33.08
C GLU A 160 -8.06 14.28 -32.69
N GLU A 161 -8.37 13.02 -32.96
CA GLU A 161 -7.54 11.85 -32.71
C GLU A 161 -6.23 11.92 -33.51
N MET A 162 -6.28 12.28 -34.79
CA MET A 162 -5.11 12.54 -35.64
C MET A 162 -4.26 13.71 -35.12
N LEU A 163 -4.87 14.73 -34.52
CA LEU A 163 -4.13 15.82 -33.89
C LEU A 163 -3.36 15.34 -32.65
N LEU A 164 -3.96 14.47 -31.83
CA LEU A 164 -3.28 13.90 -30.67
C LEU A 164 -2.21 12.88 -31.05
N LEU A 165 -2.38 12.15 -32.16
CA LEU A 165 -1.33 11.32 -32.75
C LEU A 165 -0.09 12.16 -33.07
N TRP A 166 -0.28 13.30 -33.74
CA TRP A 166 0.81 14.23 -34.04
C TRP A 166 1.49 14.78 -32.77
N LEU A 167 0.72 15.10 -31.72
CA LEU A 167 1.27 15.52 -30.42
C LEU A 167 2.09 14.41 -29.75
N SER A 168 1.68 13.15 -29.92
CA SER A 168 2.40 11.98 -29.38
C SER A 168 3.75 11.79 -30.08
N ASN A 169 3.79 11.87 -31.41
CA ASN A 169 5.05 11.75 -32.19
C ASN A 169 6.00 12.94 -32.00
N THR A 170 5.49 14.12 -31.64
CA THR A 170 6.33 15.29 -31.35
C THR A 170 6.78 15.40 -29.90
N ASN A 171 6.32 14.51 -29.02
CA ASN A 171 6.68 14.49 -27.60
C ASN A 171 7.90 13.60 -27.36
N PRO A 172 9.09 14.14 -27.01
CA PRO A 172 10.29 13.33 -26.88
C PRO A 172 10.22 12.29 -25.75
N ALA A 173 9.34 12.45 -24.76
CA ALA A 173 9.13 11.49 -23.70
C ALA A 173 8.36 10.23 -24.17
N PHE A 174 7.66 10.34 -25.30
CA PHE A 174 6.93 9.24 -25.91
C PHE A 174 7.83 8.40 -26.83
N GLU A 175 8.92 8.95 -27.38
CA GLU A 175 9.82 8.26 -28.35
C GLU A 175 10.18 6.78 -28.02
N PRO A 176 10.46 6.37 -26.76
CA PRO A 176 10.71 4.95 -26.44
C PRO A 176 9.54 3.99 -26.75
N TYR A 177 8.37 4.55 -27.04
CA TYR A 177 7.09 3.90 -27.31
C TYR A 177 6.58 4.16 -28.73
N ARG A 178 7.41 4.71 -29.62
CA ARG A 178 7.04 5.11 -30.99
C ARG A 178 6.29 4.02 -31.77
N GLU A 179 6.60 2.76 -31.55
CA GLU A 179 5.90 1.62 -32.17
C GLU A 179 4.37 1.61 -31.93
N LEU A 180 3.89 2.24 -30.86
CA LEU A 180 2.46 2.35 -30.56
C LEU A 180 1.75 3.40 -31.41
N PHE A 181 2.47 4.40 -31.92
CA PHE A 181 1.90 5.59 -32.56
C PHE A 181 2.69 6.05 -33.79
N ASP A 182 3.45 5.18 -34.45
CA ASP A 182 4.27 5.56 -35.61
C ASP A 182 3.42 6.06 -36.79
N ASP A 183 3.53 7.36 -37.10
CA ASP A 183 2.78 8.04 -38.15
C ASP A 183 3.55 8.15 -39.48
N THR A 184 4.72 7.51 -39.59
CA THR A 184 5.54 7.46 -40.81
C THR A 184 4.75 7.05 -42.08
N PRO A 185 3.79 6.08 -42.04
CA PRO A 185 2.95 5.77 -43.21
C PRO A 185 2.09 6.96 -43.65
N LEU A 186 1.46 7.66 -42.70
CA LEU A 186 0.62 8.83 -42.96
C LEU A 186 1.44 9.98 -43.55
N GLU A 187 2.63 10.26 -43.01
CA GLU A 187 3.56 11.27 -43.55
C GLU A 187 3.95 10.99 -45.01
N ARG A 188 4.12 9.71 -45.36
CA ARG A 188 4.58 9.30 -46.70
C ARG A 188 3.46 9.28 -47.73
N ASP A 189 2.29 8.79 -47.34
CA ASP A 189 1.25 8.36 -48.28
C ASP A 189 0.04 9.31 -48.36
N THR A 190 -0.01 10.34 -47.50
CA THR A 190 -1.17 11.26 -47.38
C THR A 190 -0.76 12.74 -47.31
N GLU A 191 -1.73 13.65 -47.14
CA GLU A 191 -1.46 15.08 -46.91
C GLU A 191 -1.37 15.42 -45.39
N TYR A 192 -1.14 14.43 -44.53
CA TYR A 192 -1.10 14.55 -43.07
C TYR A 192 -0.26 15.73 -42.55
N GLU A 193 1.01 15.87 -42.95
CA GLU A 193 1.87 16.97 -42.48
C GLU A 193 1.30 18.35 -42.84
N ARG A 194 0.72 18.48 -44.05
CA ARG A 194 0.11 19.72 -44.50
C ARG A 194 -1.18 20.00 -43.75
N MET A 195 -2.00 18.99 -43.49
CA MET A 195 -3.19 19.13 -42.66
C MET A 195 -2.83 19.63 -41.25
N ILE A 196 -1.81 19.06 -40.60
CA ILE A 196 -1.32 19.56 -39.31
C ILE A 196 -0.84 21.01 -39.41
N GLY A 197 -0.11 21.36 -40.47
CA GLY A 197 0.35 22.72 -40.74
C GLY A 197 -0.80 23.74 -40.86
N GLU A 198 -1.88 23.37 -41.56
CA GLU A 198 -3.08 24.21 -41.69
C GLU A 198 -3.89 24.26 -40.39
N LEU A 199 -4.02 23.15 -39.65
CA LEU A 199 -4.66 23.13 -38.33
C LEU A 199 -3.98 24.09 -37.34
N ARG A 200 -2.63 24.16 -37.37
CA ARG A 200 -1.88 25.13 -36.56
C ARG A 200 -2.24 26.57 -36.91
N GLN A 201 -2.31 26.90 -38.19
CA GLN A 201 -2.70 28.24 -38.65
C GLN A 201 -4.14 28.56 -38.28
N PHE A 202 -5.05 27.60 -38.48
CA PHE A 202 -6.45 27.69 -38.11
C PHE A 202 -6.59 28.02 -36.62
N PHE A 203 -6.07 27.17 -35.71
CA PHE A 203 -6.21 27.37 -34.27
C PHE A 203 -5.48 28.62 -33.74
N ALA A 204 -4.43 29.09 -34.43
CA ALA A 204 -3.80 30.38 -34.11
C ALA A 204 -4.71 31.59 -34.43
N SER A 205 -5.63 31.45 -35.37
CA SER A 205 -6.64 32.47 -35.71
C SER A 205 -7.90 32.42 -34.83
N GLN A 206 -8.10 31.32 -34.10
CA GLN A 206 -9.26 31.13 -33.23
C GLN A 206 -9.07 31.81 -31.85
N PRO A 207 -10.15 32.00 -31.06
CA PRO A 207 -10.04 32.56 -29.71
C PRO A 207 -9.10 31.73 -28.82
N GLY A 208 -8.28 32.42 -28.03
CA GLY A 208 -7.38 31.78 -27.08
C GLY A 208 -8.09 31.12 -25.89
N PHE A 209 -7.36 30.23 -25.20
CA PHE A 209 -7.87 29.39 -24.12
C PHE A 209 -6.89 29.33 -22.92
N GLY A 210 -7.43 29.06 -21.73
CA GLY A 210 -6.67 29.11 -20.46
C GLY A 210 -6.31 30.52 -19.99
N GLU A 211 -5.59 30.61 -18.86
CA GLU A 211 -5.19 31.89 -18.24
C GLU A 211 -4.22 32.70 -19.10
N GLY A 212 -3.38 32.02 -19.88
CA GLY A 212 -2.44 32.65 -20.81
C GLY A 212 -3.06 33.15 -22.12
N ASN A 213 -4.35 32.87 -22.36
CA ASN A 213 -5.06 33.15 -23.61
C ASN A 213 -4.25 32.72 -24.87
N VAL A 214 -3.70 31.51 -24.81
CA VAL A 214 -2.87 30.90 -25.87
C VAL A 214 -3.75 30.11 -26.86
N SER A 215 -3.20 29.78 -28.04
CA SER A 215 -3.90 28.92 -28.99
C SER A 215 -4.16 27.53 -28.41
N LEU A 216 -5.16 26.80 -28.91
CA LEU A 216 -5.42 25.42 -28.49
C LEU A 216 -4.18 24.54 -28.68
N MET A 217 -3.51 24.67 -29.83
CA MET A 217 -2.27 23.94 -30.15
C MET A 217 -1.15 24.21 -29.14
N ASP A 218 -0.90 25.49 -28.82
CA ASP A 218 0.14 25.84 -27.84
C ASP A 218 -0.17 25.30 -26.44
N MET A 219 -1.46 25.25 -26.09
CA MET A 219 -1.90 24.68 -24.82
C MET A 219 -1.67 23.17 -24.77
N LEU A 220 -2.02 22.43 -25.82
CA LEU A 220 -1.82 20.98 -25.89
C LEU A 220 -0.32 20.60 -25.89
N GLU A 221 0.54 21.42 -26.48
CA GLU A 221 2.01 21.21 -26.50
C GLU A 221 2.70 21.61 -25.18
N ALA A 222 2.03 22.37 -24.31
CA ALA A 222 2.67 22.99 -23.15
C ALA A 222 3.33 21.99 -22.18
N PRO A 223 2.72 20.84 -21.83
CA PRO A 223 3.36 19.86 -20.95
C PRO A 223 4.66 19.32 -21.55
N ALA A 224 4.63 18.90 -22.82
CA ALA A 224 5.80 18.38 -23.53
C ALA A 224 6.90 19.43 -23.67
N LYS A 225 6.56 20.72 -23.88
CA LYS A 225 7.56 21.81 -23.90
C LYS A 225 8.18 22.06 -22.53
N ALA A 226 7.40 21.94 -21.45
CA ALA A 226 7.88 22.19 -20.10
C ALA A 226 8.78 21.06 -19.57
N SER A 227 8.46 19.81 -19.91
CA SER A 227 9.24 18.62 -19.52
C SER A 227 9.39 17.63 -20.69
N PRO A 228 10.30 17.91 -21.65
CA PRO A 228 10.35 17.17 -22.91
C PRO A 228 10.70 15.69 -22.79
N TYR A 229 11.44 15.30 -21.76
CA TYR A 229 11.98 13.95 -21.61
C TYR A 229 11.49 13.22 -20.36
N SER A 230 10.44 13.72 -19.70
CA SER A 230 9.92 13.12 -18.47
C SER A 230 8.40 13.19 -18.42
N LEU A 231 7.75 12.03 -18.55
CA LEU A 231 6.30 11.85 -18.41
C LEU A 231 5.81 12.29 -17.03
N GLU A 232 6.55 11.97 -15.96
CA GLU A 232 6.28 12.42 -14.60
C GLU A 232 6.28 13.96 -14.53
N GLY A 233 7.30 14.61 -15.10
CA GLY A 233 7.37 16.07 -15.15
C GLY A 233 6.25 16.71 -15.98
N GLN A 234 5.75 16.03 -17.02
CA GLN A 234 4.58 16.47 -17.77
C GLN A 234 3.30 16.37 -16.93
N LEU A 235 3.09 15.27 -16.22
CA LEU A 235 1.98 15.12 -15.28
C LEU A 235 2.06 16.15 -14.14
N GLU A 236 3.25 16.44 -13.61
CA GLU A 236 3.43 17.46 -12.58
C GLU A 236 3.14 18.88 -13.11
N PHE A 237 3.56 19.19 -14.34
CA PHE A 237 3.16 20.44 -15.01
C PHE A 237 1.64 20.56 -15.12
N ILE A 238 0.97 19.49 -15.56
CA ILE A 238 -0.48 19.42 -15.67
C ILE A 238 -1.13 19.60 -14.29
N ARG A 239 -0.62 18.94 -13.25
CA ARG A 239 -1.09 19.07 -11.86
C ARG A 239 -1.04 20.52 -11.39
N GLN A 240 0.06 21.22 -11.65
CA GLN A 240 0.27 22.59 -11.18
C GLN A 240 -0.54 23.63 -11.97
N ASN A 241 -0.61 23.48 -13.30
CA ASN A 241 -1.16 24.51 -14.18
C ASN A 241 -2.62 24.26 -14.55
N TRP A 242 -3.06 22.99 -14.57
CA TRP A 242 -4.39 22.58 -15.01
C TRP A 242 -5.23 21.95 -13.89
N ALA A 243 -4.83 22.05 -12.61
CA ALA A 243 -5.65 21.54 -11.49
C ALA A 243 -7.10 22.04 -11.50
N GLN A 244 -7.30 23.34 -11.74
CA GLN A 244 -8.64 23.94 -11.86
C GLN A 244 -9.46 23.32 -13.00
N PHE A 245 -8.75 22.77 -13.99
CA PHE A 245 -9.32 22.13 -15.15
C PHE A 245 -9.58 20.63 -14.95
N LEU A 246 -9.02 20.00 -13.92
CA LEU A 246 -9.17 18.56 -13.71
C LEU A 246 -10.30 18.22 -12.73
N GLY A 247 -10.68 19.13 -11.83
CA GLY A 247 -11.70 18.86 -10.82
C GLY A 247 -11.40 17.57 -10.04
N LYS A 248 -12.35 16.64 -9.97
CA LYS A 248 -12.17 15.33 -9.31
C LYS A 248 -11.15 14.41 -9.99
N HIS A 249 -10.73 14.71 -11.22
CA HIS A 249 -9.75 13.91 -11.96
C HIS A 249 -8.31 14.13 -11.46
N ILE A 250 -8.07 15.16 -10.64
CA ILE A 250 -6.77 15.40 -10.03
C ILE A 250 -6.30 14.20 -9.20
N PHE A 251 -7.20 13.52 -8.48
CA PHE A 251 -6.87 12.34 -7.70
C PHE A 251 -6.36 11.18 -8.56
N ARG A 252 -6.77 11.09 -9.83
CA ARG A 252 -6.30 10.07 -10.78
C ARG A 252 -4.89 10.37 -11.26
N LEU A 253 -4.61 11.64 -11.55
CA LEU A 253 -3.26 12.10 -11.88
C LEU A 253 -2.31 11.81 -10.72
N LEU A 254 -2.74 12.11 -9.49
CA LEU A 254 -1.99 11.85 -8.28
C LEU A 254 -1.70 10.35 -8.08
N ALA A 255 -2.70 9.47 -8.27
CA ALA A 255 -2.48 8.02 -8.23
C ALA A 255 -1.56 7.51 -9.36
N GLY A 256 -1.58 8.15 -10.53
CA GLY A 256 -0.64 7.86 -11.61
C GLY A 256 0.80 8.24 -11.27
N LEU A 257 1.01 9.38 -10.63
CA LEU A 257 2.31 9.78 -10.08
C LEU A 257 2.79 8.81 -9.00
N ASP A 258 1.90 8.36 -8.11
CA ASP A 258 2.24 7.37 -7.08
C ASP A 258 2.74 6.05 -7.69
N LEU A 259 2.15 5.58 -8.80
CA LEU A 259 2.62 4.37 -9.48
C LEU A 259 4.04 4.54 -10.05
N ILE A 260 4.36 5.70 -10.65
CA ILE A 260 5.71 5.99 -11.14
C ILE A 260 6.69 6.00 -9.97
N ALA A 261 6.34 6.69 -8.87
CA ALA A 261 7.15 6.77 -7.68
C ALA A 261 7.40 5.38 -7.04
N GLU A 262 6.39 4.50 -7.05
CA GLU A 262 6.51 3.11 -6.59
C GLU A 262 7.55 2.32 -7.40
N GLU A 263 7.50 2.39 -8.74
CA GLU A 263 8.43 1.69 -9.64
C GLU A 263 9.87 2.25 -9.63
N GLU A 264 10.05 3.49 -9.17
CA GLU A 264 11.35 4.16 -9.06
C GLU A 264 11.95 4.09 -7.65
N LYS A 265 11.17 3.62 -6.66
CA LYS A 265 11.60 3.56 -5.25
C LYS A 265 12.80 2.61 -5.12
N PRO A 266 13.97 3.08 -4.66
CA PRO A 266 15.11 2.20 -4.45
C PRO A 266 14.85 1.27 -3.26
N VAL A 267 15.04 -0.04 -3.45
CA VAL A 267 14.93 -1.03 -2.38
C VAL A 267 16.19 -0.97 -1.50
N PHE A 268 16.10 -0.27 -0.36
CA PHE A 268 17.19 -0.23 0.63
C PHE A 268 16.96 -1.26 1.73
N PHE A 269 17.96 -2.13 1.95
CA PHE A 269 17.99 -3.06 3.07
C PHE A 269 18.58 -2.38 4.31
N GLY A 270 17.75 -2.14 5.34
CA GLY A 270 18.23 -1.77 6.67
C GLY A 270 17.23 -0.98 7.52
N PRO A 271 17.35 -1.00 8.86
CA PRO A 271 16.54 -0.19 9.75
C PRO A 271 16.87 1.30 9.55
N GLY A 272 15.83 2.13 9.38
CA GLY A 272 15.96 3.58 9.22
C GLY A 272 16.59 4.27 10.45
N PRO A 273 17.03 5.53 10.31
CA PRO A 273 17.67 6.26 11.41
C PRO A 273 16.72 6.45 12.60
N SER A 274 17.24 6.28 13.82
CA SER A 274 16.50 6.58 15.06
C SER A 274 16.49 8.10 15.28
N GLU A 275 15.36 8.75 15.05
CA GLU A 275 15.18 10.18 15.30
C GLU A 275 14.59 10.45 16.71
N ALA A 276 14.75 11.68 17.20
CA ALA A 276 14.17 12.09 18.47
C ALA A 276 12.68 12.44 18.26
N PRO A 277 11.77 12.10 19.19
CA PRO A 277 10.36 12.46 19.09
C PRO A 277 10.13 13.97 19.00
N ASP A 278 9.38 14.41 17.98
CA ASP A 278 8.84 15.78 17.87
C ASP A 278 7.37 15.76 18.32
N PHE A 279 7.04 16.52 19.36
CA PHE A 279 5.71 16.59 19.95
C PHE A 279 4.83 17.70 19.36
N GLY A 280 5.31 18.47 18.38
CA GLY A 280 4.55 19.58 17.79
C GLY A 280 3.15 19.19 17.30
N HIS A 281 3.04 18.00 16.70
CA HIS A 281 1.78 17.46 16.18
C HIS A 281 0.77 17.04 17.26
N LEU A 282 1.21 16.75 18.49
CA LEU A 282 0.33 16.34 19.60
C LEU A 282 -0.38 17.51 20.27
N THR A 283 0.03 18.76 20.01
CA THR A 283 -0.61 19.95 20.58
C THR A 283 -2.07 20.11 20.14
N VAL A 284 -2.43 19.56 18.98
CA VAL A 284 -3.77 19.60 18.40
C VAL A 284 -4.63 18.42 18.85
N GLU A 285 -4.01 17.33 19.31
CA GLU A 285 -4.70 16.10 19.71
C GLU A 285 -5.22 16.18 21.16
N PRO A 286 -6.40 15.61 21.45
CA PRO A 286 -6.98 15.62 22.78
C PRO A 286 -6.21 14.71 23.75
N GLU A 287 -6.11 15.16 25.00
CA GLU A 287 -5.54 14.37 26.10
C GLU A 287 -6.60 13.40 26.67
N ARG A 288 -6.32 12.09 26.61
CA ARG A 288 -7.23 10.99 26.98
C ARG A 288 -6.48 9.80 27.61
N PHE A 289 -5.60 10.08 28.57
CA PHE A 289 -4.90 9.03 29.33
C PHE A 289 -5.88 8.08 30.02
N SER A 290 -5.56 6.78 30.00
CA SER A 290 -6.30 5.81 30.79
C SER A 290 -5.87 5.85 32.25
N PRO A 291 -6.82 5.66 33.19
CA PRO A 291 -6.50 5.60 34.61
C PRO A 291 -5.70 4.32 34.92
N ASP A 292 -4.61 4.46 35.67
CA ASP A 292 -3.84 3.31 36.15
C ASP A 292 -4.48 2.70 37.41
N ARG A 293 -4.33 1.38 37.56
CA ARG A 293 -4.51 0.69 38.85
C ARG A 293 -3.21 0.75 39.65
N ASP A 294 -3.30 0.64 40.98
CA ASP A 294 -2.16 0.78 41.90
C ASP A 294 -0.94 -0.11 41.59
N TRP A 295 -1.17 -1.25 40.93
CA TRP A 295 -0.13 -2.20 40.56
C TRP A 295 0.54 -1.88 39.22
N MET A 296 -0.14 -1.18 38.30
CA MET A 296 0.33 -0.95 36.93
C MET A 296 1.63 -0.14 36.84
N PRO A 297 1.84 0.94 37.63
CA PRO A 297 3.12 1.67 37.67
C PRO A 297 4.28 0.88 38.28
N LYS A 298 4.00 -0.23 38.96
CA LYS A 298 5.00 -1.00 39.72
C LYS A 298 5.43 -2.27 39.00
N VAL A 299 5.01 -2.44 37.74
CA VAL A 299 5.31 -3.66 36.97
C VAL A 299 6.79 -3.69 36.61
N VAL A 300 7.49 -4.73 37.10
CA VAL A 300 8.81 -5.13 36.62
C VAL A 300 8.63 -6.47 35.92
N MET A 301 8.88 -6.50 34.61
CA MET A 301 8.51 -7.63 33.75
C MET A 301 9.73 -8.36 33.20
N MET A 302 9.69 -9.68 33.25
CA MET A 302 10.66 -10.56 32.60
C MET A 302 10.03 -11.17 31.34
N ALA A 303 10.68 -10.99 30.19
CA ALA A 303 10.27 -11.60 28.93
C ALA A 303 11.01 -12.92 28.70
N LYS A 304 10.27 -13.98 28.34
CA LYS A 304 10.82 -15.30 28.03
C LYS A 304 10.11 -15.89 26.82
N ASN A 305 10.89 -16.34 25.83
CA ASN A 305 10.35 -17.26 24.83
C ASN A 305 10.07 -18.61 25.50
N ALA A 306 8.83 -19.08 25.44
CA ALA A 306 8.38 -20.25 26.20
C ALA A 306 9.19 -21.51 25.86
N TYR A 307 9.37 -21.80 24.56
CA TYR A 307 10.11 -22.98 24.10
C TYR A 307 11.59 -22.92 24.47
N VAL A 308 12.24 -21.76 24.26
CA VAL A 308 13.65 -21.58 24.62
C VAL A 308 13.84 -21.68 26.13
N TRP A 309 12.93 -21.12 26.92
CA TRP A 309 13.02 -21.17 28.37
C TRP A 309 12.82 -22.58 28.91
N LEU A 310 11.85 -23.33 28.39
CA LEU A 310 11.62 -24.73 28.75
C LEU A 310 12.85 -25.61 28.44
N ASP A 311 13.50 -25.44 27.28
CA ASP A 311 14.77 -26.12 26.96
C ASP A 311 15.90 -25.73 27.94
N GLN A 312 16.05 -24.43 28.24
CA GLN A 312 17.04 -23.95 29.22
C GLN A 312 16.81 -24.55 30.61
N LEU A 313 15.56 -24.59 31.07
CA LEU A 313 15.20 -25.20 32.34
C LEU A 313 15.41 -26.71 32.32
N SER A 314 15.11 -27.38 31.20
CA SER A 314 15.36 -28.81 31.06
C SER A 314 16.83 -29.16 31.28
N ARG A 315 17.73 -28.36 30.69
CA ARG A 315 19.18 -28.48 30.87
C ARG A 315 19.61 -28.15 32.30
N LYS A 316 19.03 -27.11 32.92
CA LYS A 316 19.34 -26.70 34.29
C LYS A 316 18.97 -27.76 35.33
N TYR A 317 17.81 -28.39 35.18
CA TYR A 317 17.27 -29.36 36.13
C TYR A 317 17.56 -30.83 35.76
N GLY A 318 18.16 -31.08 34.59
CA GLY A 318 18.52 -32.43 34.15
C GLY A 318 17.30 -33.32 33.88
N MET A 319 16.15 -32.73 33.56
CA MET A 319 14.91 -33.43 33.23
C MET A 319 14.21 -32.74 32.06
N GLU A 320 13.48 -33.48 31.24
CA GLU A 320 12.78 -32.89 30.10
C GLU A 320 11.52 -32.15 30.56
N LEU A 321 11.45 -30.84 30.29
CA LEU A 321 10.33 -29.96 30.57
C LEU A 321 9.74 -29.51 29.22
N ARG A 322 8.53 -29.98 28.92
CA ARG A 322 7.80 -29.67 27.68
C ARG A 322 6.60 -28.76 27.89
N TYR A 323 5.98 -28.80 29.07
CA TYR A 323 4.72 -28.11 29.35
C TYR A 323 4.87 -27.00 30.38
N LEU A 324 4.00 -25.98 30.28
CA LEU A 324 4.03 -24.80 31.15
C LEU A 324 3.89 -25.13 32.65
N ASN A 325 3.08 -26.14 32.99
CA ASN A 325 2.91 -26.59 34.37
C ASN A 325 4.13 -27.34 34.93
N GLN A 326 5.10 -27.70 34.10
CA GLN A 326 6.33 -28.36 34.54
C GLN A 326 7.42 -27.36 34.94
N ILE A 327 7.20 -26.05 34.75
CA ILE A 327 8.13 -25.01 35.22
C ILE A 327 8.26 -25.13 36.74
N PRO A 328 9.47 -25.39 37.27
CA PRO A 328 9.68 -25.61 38.69
C PRO A 328 9.33 -24.37 39.53
N ASP A 329 8.86 -24.62 40.74
CA ASP A 329 8.48 -23.57 41.67
C ASP A 329 9.68 -22.71 42.09
N GLU A 330 10.87 -23.29 42.14
CA GLU A 330 12.12 -22.58 42.45
C GLU A 330 12.45 -21.48 41.41
N GLU A 331 12.02 -21.64 40.16
CA GLU A 331 12.19 -20.60 39.13
C GLU A 331 11.22 -19.43 39.35
N LEU A 332 9.99 -19.72 39.76
CA LEU A 332 9.02 -18.68 40.10
C LEU A 332 9.43 -17.94 41.38
N ASP A 333 9.95 -18.68 42.37
CA ASP A 333 10.52 -18.10 43.59
C ASP A 333 11.73 -17.23 43.29
N PHE A 334 12.62 -17.66 42.39
CA PHE A 334 13.76 -16.87 41.94
C PHE A 334 13.33 -15.55 41.30
N LEU A 335 12.34 -15.58 40.39
CA LEU A 335 11.80 -14.36 39.77
C LEU A 335 11.17 -13.43 40.82
N ALA A 336 10.36 -13.97 41.73
CA ALA A 336 9.72 -13.17 42.78
C ALA A 336 10.75 -12.53 43.72
N GLN A 337 11.78 -13.27 44.14
CA GLN A 337 12.87 -12.75 44.98
C GLN A 337 13.71 -11.69 44.25
N GLY A 338 13.83 -11.79 42.92
CA GLY A 338 14.45 -10.78 42.07
C GLY A 338 13.62 -9.50 41.91
N GLY A 339 12.40 -9.45 42.46
CA GLY A 339 11.51 -8.29 42.38
C GLY A 339 10.67 -8.22 41.10
N PHE A 340 10.65 -9.28 40.29
CA PHE A 340 9.78 -9.35 39.11
C PHE A 340 8.33 -9.56 39.54
N THR A 341 7.44 -8.74 38.99
CA THR A 341 5.99 -8.79 39.25
C THR A 341 5.19 -9.18 38.00
N GLY A 342 5.86 -9.32 36.86
CA GLY A 342 5.29 -9.73 35.59
C GLY A 342 6.18 -10.76 34.88
N LEU A 343 5.56 -11.76 34.25
CA LEU A 343 6.22 -12.75 33.42
C LEU A 343 5.53 -12.79 32.05
N TRP A 344 6.21 -12.26 31.04
CA TRP A 344 5.75 -12.28 29.66
C TRP A 344 6.30 -13.52 28.96
N LEU A 345 5.38 -14.36 28.48
CA LEU A 345 5.71 -15.57 27.73
C LEU A 345 5.40 -15.36 26.25
N ILE A 346 6.46 -15.39 25.44
CA ILE A 346 6.37 -15.25 23.98
C ILE A 346 6.18 -16.64 23.37
N GLY A 347 5.27 -16.74 22.39
CA GLY A 347 4.96 -17.99 21.70
C GLY A 347 4.05 -18.93 22.48
N LEU A 348 3.08 -18.39 23.24
CA LEU A 348 2.08 -19.19 23.97
C LEU A 348 0.99 -19.77 23.07
N TRP A 349 0.66 -19.05 22.00
CA TRP A 349 -0.49 -19.33 21.15
C TRP A 349 -0.20 -20.44 20.14
N GLU A 350 -1.26 -21.09 19.63
CA GLU A 350 -1.17 -22.03 18.53
C GLU A 350 -0.70 -21.32 17.26
N ARG A 351 0.36 -21.84 16.63
CA ARG A 351 1.08 -21.16 15.55
C ARG A 351 0.80 -21.78 14.19
N SER A 352 0.98 -20.98 13.17
CA SER A 352 0.92 -21.38 11.77
C SER A 352 1.85 -22.57 11.47
N THR A 353 1.30 -23.64 10.91
CA THR A 353 2.12 -24.75 10.41
C THR A 353 2.85 -24.36 9.14
N ALA A 354 2.22 -23.53 8.29
CA ALA A 354 2.82 -22.96 7.10
C ALA A 354 4.08 -22.15 7.43
N SER A 355 4.06 -21.28 8.45
CA SER A 355 5.23 -20.51 8.91
C SER A 355 6.43 -21.41 9.22
N ARG A 356 6.20 -22.54 9.91
CA ARG A 356 7.26 -23.53 10.18
C ARG A 356 7.79 -24.15 8.89
N THR A 357 6.88 -24.61 8.02
CA THR A 357 7.22 -25.26 6.76
C THR A 357 8.07 -24.34 5.86
N ILE A 358 7.69 -23.07 5.76
CA ILE A 358 8.43 -22.05 5.01
C ILE A 358 9.87 -21.93 5.52
N LYS A 359 10.06 -21.77 6.84
CA LYS A 359 11.40 -21.65 7.43
C LYS A 359 12.27 -22.89 7.20
N GLN A 360 11.66 -24.07 7.25
CA GLN A 360 12.34 -25.33 6.98
C GLN A 360 12.78 -25.45 5.51
N MET A 361 11.90 -25.09 4.57
CA MET A 361 12.22 -25.05 3.15
C MET A 361 13.33 -24.04 2.83
N MET A 362 13.38 -22.92 3.55
CA MET A 362 14.40 -21.87 3.41
C MET A 362 15.73 -22.20 4.13
N GLY A 363 15.95 -23.45 4.52
CA GLY A 363 17.25 -23.95 5.00
C GLY A 363 17.41 -23.98 6.53
N ASN A 364 16.33 -23.90 7.30
CA ASN A 364 16.37 -24.08 8.75
C ASN A 364 15.48 -25.25 9.22
N PRO A 365 15.97 -26.51 9.13
CA PRO A 365 15.16 -27.72 9.40
C PRO A 365 14.62 -27.80 10.84
N GLU A 366 15.34 -27.21 11.79
CA GLU A 366 14.99 -27.19 13.22
C GLU A 366 14.13 -25.99 13.60
N ALA A 367 13.81 -25.10 12.65
CA ALA A 367 12.99 -23.93 12.91
C ALA A 367 11.60 -24.31 13.42
N VAL A 368 11.16 -23.59 14.45
CA VAL A 368 9.75 -23.54 14.84
C VAL A 368 9.04 -22.39 14.11
N ALA A 369 7.71 -22.48 14.04
CA ALA A 369 6.87 -21.40 13.51
C ALA A 369 7.14 -20.08 14.23
N SER A 370 6.98 -18.96 13.51
CA SER A 370 7.04 -17.62 14.09
C SER A 370 6.06 -17.51 15.26
N ALA A 371 6.48 -16.86 16.35
CA ALA A 371 5.59 -16.59 17.48
C ALA A 371 4.47 -15.60 17.14
N TYR A 372 4.63 -14.86 16.04
CA TYR A 372 3.70 -13.83 15.58
C TYR A 372 2.87 -14.27 14.36
N SER A 373 3.15 -15.45 13.78
CA SER A 373 2.30 -16.06 12.75
C SER A 373 1.37 -17.09 13.41
N LEU A 374 0.17 -16.64 13.77
CA LEU A 374 -0.77 -17.37 14.62
C LEU A 374 -1.81 -18.15 13.82
N TYR A 375 -2.11 -19.38 14.27
CA TYR A 375 -3.26 -20.12 13.76
C TYR A 375 -4.56 -19.66 14.42
N ASP A 376 -4.56 -19.59 15.76
CA ASP A 376 -5.67 -19.10 16.60
C ASP A 376 -5.13 -18.69 17.99
N TYR A 377 -5.91 -17.93 18.76
CA TYR A 377 -5.56 -17.50 20.14
C TYR A 377 -5.86 -18.59 21.19
N GLU A 378 -5.47 -19.82 20.89
CA GLU A 378 -5.53 -20.98 21.77
C GLU A 378 -4.15 -21.27 22.36
N ILE A 379 -4.04 -21.69 23.62
CA ILE A 379 -2.73 -22.08 24.18
C ILE A 379 -2.24 -23.34 23.48
N ALA A 380 -1.02 -23.28 22.95
CA ALA A 380 -0.47 -24.34 22.12
C ALA A 380 -0.54 -25.71 22.81
N ALA A 381 -1.02 -26.71 22.09
CA ALA A 381 -1.22 -28.04 22.66
C ALA A 381 0.11 -28.68 23.10
N ASP A 382 1.20 -28.38 22.38
CA ASP A 382 2.55 -28.85 22.70
C ASP A 382 3.16 -28.19 23.95
N LEU A 383 2.56 -27.09 24.45
CA LEU A 383 2.86 -26.46 25.74
C LEU A 383 1.95 -26.95 26.89
N GLY A 384 1.05 -27.90 26.60
CA GLY A 384 0.13 -28.51 27.56
C GLY A 384 -1.25 -27.83 27.63
N GLY A 385 -1.52 -26.89 26.72
CA GLY A 385 -2.82 -26.23 26.57
C GLY A 385 -3.29 -25.45 27.81
N TRP A 386 -4.60 -25.19 27.85
CA TRP A 386 -5.23 -24.39 28.90
C TRP A 386 -5.02 -24.90 30.33
N LEU A 387 -4.94 -26.23 30.52
CA LEU A 387 -4.72 -26.83 31.84
C LEU A 387 -3.32 -26.50 32.37
N ALA A 388 -2.29 -26.62 31.51
CA ALA A 388 -0.93 -26.30 31.91
C ALA A 388 -0.75 -24.80 32.16
N TYR A 389 -1.37 -23.97 31.31
CA TYR A 389 -1.39 -22.51 31.50
C TYR A 389 -2.04 -22.11 32.84
N LYS A 390 -3.23 -22.66 33.16
CA LYS A 390 -3.97 -22.28 34.37
C LYS A 390 -3.18 -22.62 35.64
N ASP A 391 -2.55 -23.79 35.67
CA ASP A 391 -1.67 -24.20 36.77
C ASP A 391 -0.50 -23.22 36.96
N LEU A 392 0.23 -22.90 35.88
CA LEU A 392 1.33 -21.95 35.93
C LEU A 392 0.86 -20.56 36.39
N ARG A 393 -0.26 -20.08 35.85
CA ARG A 393 -0.87 -18.80 36.22
C ARG A 393 -1.15 -18.73 37.71
N ASP A 394 -1.80 -19.75 38.27
CA ASP A 394 -2.20 -19.77 39.67
C ASP A 394 -0.97 -19.83 40.60
N ARG A 395 0.05 -20.62 40.23
CA ARG A 395 1.33 -20.70 40.98
C ARG A 395 2.17 -19.42 40.91
N ALA A 396 2.19 -18.75 39.75
CA ALA A 396 2.86 -17.47 39.57
C ALA A 396 2.12 -16.36 40.36
N TRP A 397 0.79 -16.37 40.31
CA TRP A 397 -0.03 -15.40 41.03
C TRP A 397 0.12 -15.51 42.55
N ALA A 398 0.24 -16.73 43.09
CA ALA A 398 0.52 -16.96 44.51
C ALA A 398 1.83 -16.30 44.98
N ARG A 399 2.74 -15.98 44.05
CA ARG A 399 4.03 -15.31 44.28
C ARG A 399 4.00 -13.82 43.88
N GLY A 400 2.83 -13.28 43.52
CA GLY A 400 2.67 -11.90 43.09
C GLY A 400 3.09 -11.61 41.64
N ILE A 401 3.34 -12.65 40.84
CA ILE A 401 3.72 -12.54 39.43
C ILE A 401 2.48 -12.64 38.55
N ARG A 402 2.22 -11.60 37.74
CA ARG A 402 1.18 -11.59 36.72
C ARG A 402 1.73 -12.18 35.42
N LEU A 403 1.00 -13.10 34.81
CA LEU A 403 1.34 -13.53 33.46
C LEU A 403 0.96 -12.45 32.45
N ALA A 404 1.84 -12.24 31.48
CA ALA A 404 1.64 -11.35 30.35
C ALA A 404 1.71 -12.16 29.05
N SER A 405 0.96 -11.72 28.04
CA SER A 405 0.98 -12.33 26.71
C SER A 405 1.19 -11.29 25.62
N ASP A 406 1.75 -11.75 24.50
CA ASP A 406 1.69 -11.04 23.23
C ASP A 406 0.30 -11.12 22.61
N MET A 407 -0.04 -10.10 21.85
CA MET A 407 -1.15 -10.14 20.92
C MET A 407 -0.78 -9.42 19.64
N VAL A 408 -1.10 -10.05 18.50
CA VAL A 408 -0.88 -9.52 17.16
C VAL A 408 -2.24 -9.26 16.50
N PRO A 409 -2.77 -8.03 16.60
CA PRO A 409 -4.08 -7.71 16.01
C PRO A 409 -4.00 -7.39 14.52
N ASN A 410 -2.81 -7.11 13.97
CA ASN A 410 -2.69 -6.65 12.58
C ASN A 410 -2.97 -7.75 11.55
N HIS A 411 -2.52 -8.97 11.83
CA HIS A 411 -2.52 -10.08 10.88
C HIS A 411 -2.68 -11.41 11.62
N VAL A 412 -2.98 -12.48 10.87
CA VAL A 412 -2.89 -13.88 11.35
C VAL A 412 -1.92 -14.66 10.47
N GLY A 413 -1.61 -15.92 10.78
CA GLY A 413 -0.81 -16.76 9.89
C GLY A 413 -1.53 -17.02 8.55
N ILE A 414 -0.79 -17.30 7.48
CA ILE A 414 -1.40 -17.56 6.15
C ILE A 414 -2.33 -18.78 6.13
N ASP A 415 -2.08 -19.76 7.00
CA ASP A 415 -2.95 -20.92 7.23
C ASP A 415 -3.84 -20.78 8.48
N GLY A 416 -3.93 -19.56 9.02
CA GLY A 416 -4.69 -19.26 10.23
C GLY A 416 -6.18 -19.50 10.04
N LYS A 417 -6.87 -19.76 11.15
CA LYS A 417 -8.29 -20.14 11.16
C LYS A 417 -9.18 -19.16 10.39
N TRP A 418 -8.95 -17.86 10.56
CA TRP A 418 -9.72 -16.83 9.85
C TRP A 418 -9.47 -16.82 8.34
N VAL A 419 -8.29 -17.20 7.85
CA VAL A 419 -8.05 -17.33 6.40
C VAL A 419 -8.90 -18.46 5.79
N MET A 420 -9.12 -19.52 6.57
CA MET A 420 -9.94 -20.65 6.15
C MET A 420 -11.44 -20.32 6.21
N GLU A 421 -11.89 -19.77 7.34
CA GLU A 421 -13.31 -19.57 7.67
C GLU A 421 -13.90 -18.26 7.15
N HIS A 422 -13.09 -17.20 7.05
CA HIS A 422 -13.50 -15.84 6.71
C HIS A 422 -12.56 -15.18 5.69
N PRO A 423 -12.41 -15.74 4.47
CA PRO A 423 -11.47 -15.20 3.48
C PRO A 423 -11.77 -13.75 3.07
N ASP A 424 -12.99 -13.25 3.26
CA ASP A 424 -13.41 -11.87 3.00
C ASP A 424 -12.89 -10.84 4.02
N TRP A 425 -12.31 -11.27 5.14
CA TRP A 425 -11.80 -10.39 6.20
C TRP A 425 -10.42 -9.77 5.91
N PHE A 426 -9.80 -10.13 4.79
CA PHE A 426 -8.42 -9.76 4.47
C PHE A 426 -8.33 -8.69 3.38
N VAL A 427 -7.22 -7.95 3.39
CA VAL A 427 -6.85 -7.11 2.25
C VAL A 427 -6.44 -8.05 1.12
N GLN A 428 -7.13 -7.98 -0.02
CA GLN A 428 -6.99 -8.98 -1.08
C GLN A 428 -7.49 -8.49 -2.44
N LEU A 429 -7.11 -9.24 -3.48
CA LEU A 429 -7.56 -9.06 -4.85
C LEU A 429 -8.16 -10.36 -5.43
N PRO A 430 -9.12 -10.25 -6.37
CA PRO A 430 -9.61 -11.41 -7.11
C PRO A 430 -8.67 -11.85 -8.25
N TYR A 431 -7.54 -11.16 -8.45
CA TYR A 431 -6.52 -11.44 -9.46
C TYR A 431 -5.12 -11.16 -8.90
N SER A 432 -4.09 -11.71 -9.56
CA SER A 432 -2.70 -11.43 -9.20
C SER A 432 -2.37 -9.94 -9.41
N PRO A 433 -1.79 -9.24 -8.42
CA PRO A 433 -1.48 -7.81 -8.53
C PRO A 433 -0.45 -7.50 -9.63
N PHE A 434 0.45 -8.45 -9.90
CA PHE A 434 1.48 -8.35 -10.93
C PHE A 434 1.36 -9.53 -11.91
N PRO A 435 1.44 -9.29 -13.23
CA PRO A 435 1.41 -10.36 -14.23
C PRO A 435 2.56 -11.36 -14.10
N SER A 436 3.74 -10.89 -13.68
CA SER A 436 4.95 -11.69 -13.49
C SER A 436 4.87 -12.67 -12.31
N TYR A 437 3.91 -12.50 -11.40
CA TYR A 437 3.76 -13.37 -10.24
C TYR A 437 3.23 -14.75 -10.63
N SER A 438 3.89 -15.78 -10.13
CA SER A 438 3.48 -17.17 -10.29
C SER A 438 3.42 -17.89 -8.95
N PHE A 439 2.54 -18.88 -8.84
CA PHE A 439 2.20 -19.55 -7.58
C PHE A 439 2.33 -21.08 -7.74
N ASN A 440 3.48 -21.53 -8.25
CA ASN A 440 3.72 -22.94 -8.58
C ASN A 440 4.37 -23.72 -7.43
N GLY A 441 4.70 -23.03 -6.33
CA GLY A 441 5.24 -23.60 -5.11
C GLY A 441 4.35 -24.68 -4.45
N PRO A 442 4.87 -25.32 -3.39
CA PRO A 442 4.12 -26.35 -2.66
C PRO A 442 2.88 -25.77 -1.98
N ASN A 443 1.83 -26.58 -1.85
CA ASN A 443 0.69 -26.23 -1.00
C ASN A 443 1.13 -26.21 0.47
N LEU A 444 0.98 -25.06 1.14
CA LEU A 444 1.34 -24.85 2.54
C LEU A 444 0.17 -25.09 3.50
N SER A 445 -1.05 -25.26 3.00
CA SER A 445 -2.23 -25.56 3.80
C SER A 445 -2.22 -27.02 4.27
N GLN A 446 -2.64 -27.24 5.52
CA GLN A 446 -2.97 -28.58 6.05
C GLN A 446 -4.46 -28.91 5.90
N ASP A 447 -5.27 -27.95 5.45
CA ASP A 447 -6.71 -28.13 5.24
C ASP A 447 -6.96 -28.57 3.79
N GLU A 448 -7.55 -29.76 3.60
CA GLU A 448 -7.83 -30.33 2.27
C GLU A 448 -8.82 -29.49 1.44
N ARG A 449 -9.55 -28.55 2.06
CA ARG A 449 -10.52 -27.68 1.40
C ARG A 449 -9.86 -26.51 0.69
N VAL A 450 -8.70 -26.07 1.16
CA VAL A 450 -8.07 -24.81 0.75
C VAL A 450 -6.59 -25.04 0.46
N GLY A 451 -6.16 -24.66 -0.73
CA GLY A 451 -4.74 -24.55 -1.09
C GLY A 451 -4.19 -23.16 -0.76
N ILE A 452 -2.97 -23.12 -0.20
CA ILE A 452 -2.22 -21.89 0.05
C ILE A 452 -0.88 -22.00 -0.67
N TYR A 453 -0.59 -21.04 -1.54
CA TYR A 453 0.61 -21.03 -2.37
C TYR A 453 1.28 -19.67 -2.25
N LEU A 454 2.58 -19.66 -1.91
CA LEU A 454 3.38 -18.45 -1.99
C LEU A 454 3.71 -18.12 -3.43
N GLU A 455 3.97 -16.84 -3.66
CA GLU A 455 4.53 -16.35 -4.91
C GLU A 455 5.97 -16.90 -5.07
N ASP A 456 6.34 -17.33 -6.29
CA ASP A 456 7.55 -18.11 -6.55
C ASP A 456 8.84 -17.30 -6.30
N HIS A 457 8.85 -15.99 -6.59
CA HIS A 457 10.01 -15.12 -6.35
C HIS A 457 10.32 -14.89 -4.86
N TYR A 458 9.41 -15.27 -3.95
CA TYR A 458 9.70 -15.38 -2.53
C TYR A 458 10.91 -16.28 -2.26
N TYR A 459 10.96 -17.45 -2.91
CA TYR A 459 12.01 -18.45 -2.67
C TYR A 459 13.36 -18.03 -3.26
N SER A 460 13.35 -17.33 -4.40
CA SER A 460 14.57 -16.77 -5.01
C SER A 460 15.00 -15.44 -4.38
N ARG A 461 14.13 -14.79 -3.61
CA ARG A 461 14.32 -13.43 -3.04
C ARG A 461 14.59 -12.37 -4.10
N SER A 462 14.03 -12.54 -5.29
CA SER A 462 14.17 -11.58 -6.39
C SER A 462 13.06 -10.53 -6.42
N ASP A 463 11.99 -10.72 -5.64
CA ASP A 463 10.90 -9.76 -5.46
C ASP A 463 10.41 -9.77 -3.99
N ALA A 464 9.60 -8.77 -3.62
CA ALA A 464 8.99 -8.66 -2.30
C ALA A 464 7.88 -9.69 -2.06
N ALA A 465 7.25 -10.23 -3.13
CA ALA A 465 6.18 -11.22 -3.07
C ALA A 465 5.02 -10.75 -2.18
N VAL A 466 4.32 -9.67 -2.56
CA VAL A 466 3.38 -8.96 -1.65
C VAL A 466 2.09 -9.70 -1.29
N VAL A 467 1.76 -10.77 -2.02
CA VAL A 467 0.54 -11.58 -1.81
C VAL A 467 0.86 -13.08 -1.84
N PHE A 468 -0.01 -13.87 -1.23
CA PHE A 468 -0.12 -15.31 -1.46
C PHE A 468 -1.45 -15.66 -2.10
N GLN A 469 -1.49 -16.78 -2.82
CA GLN A 469 -2.72 -17.31 -3.41
C GLN A 469 -3.41 -18.25 -2.42
N ARG A 470 -4.70 -17.98 -2.16
CA ARG A 470 -5.65 -18.89 -1.51
C ARG A 470 -6.59 -19.45 -2.57
N ARG A 471 -6.67 -20.77 -2.68
CA ARG A 471 -7.59 -21.46 -3.60
C ARG A 471 -8.52 -22.39 -2.85
N ASP A 472 -9.81 -22.14 -2.91
CA ASP A 472 -10.83 -23.06 -2.40
C ASP A 472 -11.05 -24.19 -3.42
N HIS A 473 -10.78 -25.42 -3.02
CA HIS A 473 -10.86 -26.59 -3.90
C HIS A 473 -12.29 -27.05 -4.18
N TRP A 474 -13.28 -26.60 -3.40
CA TRP A 474 -14.68 -27.00 -3.55
C TRP A 474 -15.45 -26.04 -4.45
N THR A 475 -15.21 -24.74 -4.29
CA THR A 475 -15.87 -23.68 -5.07
C THR A 475 -15.06 -23.26 -6.29
N GLY A 476 -13.75 -23.49 -6.29
CA GLY A 476 -12.82 -22.96 -7.28
C GLY A 476 -12.43 -21.49 -7.04
N ASP A 477 -12.95 -20.87 -5.96
CA ASP A 477 -12.66 -19.48 -5.60
C ASP A 477 -11.16 -19.29 -5.37
N THR A 478 -10.57 -18.31 -6.06
CA THR A 478 -9.14 -18.00 -5.99
C THR A 478 -8.98 -16.55 -5.59
N ARG A 479 -8.23 -16.31 -4.52
CA ARG A 479 -7.98 -14.98 -3.96
C ARG A 479 -6.49 -14.77 -3.75
N PHE A 480 -6.06 -13.52 -3.89
CA PHE A 480 -4.68 -13.11 -3.68
C PHE A 480 -4.65 -12.20 -2.47
N ILE A 481 -4.23 -12.74 -1.33
CA ILE A 481 -4.31 -12.08 -0.02
C ILE A 481 -2.96 -11.44 0.29
N TYR A 482 -2.96 -10.18 0.73
CA TYR A 482 -1.74 -9.48 1.08
C TYR A 482 -1.14 -10.01 2.38
N HIS A 483 0.18 -10.08 2.40
CA HIS A 483 0.94 -10.34 3.61
C HIS A 483 0.92 -9.15 4.56
N GLY A 484 1.07 -9.37 5.87
CA GLY A 484 1.22 -8.27 6.82
C GLY A 484 2.47 -7.43 6.50
N ASN A 485 2.38 -6.12 6.64
CA ASN A 485 3.46 -5.20 6.31
C ASN A 485 3.35 -3.90 7.13
N ASP A 486 4.49 -3.30 7.48
CA ASP A 486 4.64 -2.04 8.20
C ASP A 486 5.03 -0.85 7.30
N GLY A 487 5.07 -1.05 5.98
CA GLY A 487 5.53 -0.07 4.98
C GLY A 487 7.00 -0.23 4.59
N THR A 488 7.66 -1.29 5.04
CA THR A 488 8.95 -1.70 4.50
C THR A 488 8.78 -2.45 3.19
N SER A 489 9.84 -2.51 2.38
CA SER A 489 9.81 -3.18 1.08
C SER A 489 9.64 -4.71 1.18
N MET A 490 9.79 -5.29 2.37
CA MET A 490 9.73 -6.73 2.60
C MET A 490 8.55 -7.07 3.52
N PRO A 491 7.47 -7.67 3.01
CA PRO A 491 6.34 -8.07 3.84
C PRO A 491 6.67 -9.27 4.76
N TRP A 492 5.85 -9.45 5.78
CA TRP A 492 5.85 -10.62 6.66
C TRP A 492 5.15 -11.80 5.97
N ASN A 493 5.91 -12.46 5.09
CA ASN A 493 5.43 -13.47 4.14
C ASN A 493 4.76 -14.74 4.71
N ASP A 494 4.82 -14.95 6.03
CA ASP A 494 4.09 -16.03 6.71
C ASP A 494 2.80 -15.55 7.38
N THR A 495 2.34 -14.34 7.06
CA THR A 495 1.15 -13.71 7.66
C THR A 495 0.16 -13.23 6.60
N ALA A 496 -1.10 -13.03 6.99
CA ALA A 496 -2.21 -12.53 6.17
C ALA A 496 -2.81 -11.26 6.80
N GLN A 497 -2.82 -10.16 6.05
CA GLN A 497 -3.23 -8.83 6.54
C GLN A 497 -4.75 -8.71 6.67
N LEU A 498 -5.22 -8.37 7.87
CA LEU A 498 -6.64 -8.09 8.12
C LEU A 498 -7.05 -6.74 7.54
N ASN A 499 -8.28 -6.67 7.02
CA ASN A 499 -8.87 -5.45 6.47
C ASN A 499 -9.70 -4.71 7.51
N TYR A 500 -9.09 -3.69 8.11
CA TYR A 500 -9.74 -2.85 9.12
C TYR A 500 -10.75 -1.85 8.55
N LEU A 501 -11.01 -1.79 7.24
CA LEU A 501 -12.19 -1.10 6.72
C LEU A 501 -13.49 -1.88 7.02
N ASN A 502 -13.40 -3.20 7.24
CA ASN A 502 -14.54 -4.02 7.60
C ASN A 502 -14.88 -3.87 9.11
N PRO A 503 -16.06 -3.36 9.49
CA PRO A 503 -16.47 -3.25 10.89
C PRO A 503 -16.55 -4.59 11.62
N GLU A 504 -16.89 -5.69 10.93
CA GLU A 504 -16.95 -7.02 11.52
C GLU A 504 -15.56 -7.51 11.94
N VAL A 505 -14.54 -7.21 11.13
CA VAL A 505 -13.14 -7.52 11.46
C VAL A 505 -12.70 -6.76 12.70
N ARG A 506 -13.00 -5.45 12.78
CA ARG A 506 -12.66 -4.63 13.95
C ARG A 506 -13.29 -5.19 15.22
N GLU A 507 -14.58 -5.53 15.19
CA GLU A 507 -15.28 -6.11 16.34
C GLU A 507 -14.74 -7.51 16.69
N ALA A 508 -14.48 -8.37 15.69
CA ALA A 508 -13.91 -9.71 15.93
C ALA A 508 -12.54 -9.62 16.62
N VAL A 509 -11.67 -8.70 16.18
CA VAL A 509 -10.38 -8.46 16.84
C VAL A 509 -10.58 -7.92 18.26
N ILE A 510 -11.49 -6.96 18.48
CA ILE A 510 -11.80 -6.45 19.83
C ILE A 510 -12.24 -7.59 20.75
N GLN A 511 -13.12 -8.47 20.29
CA GLN A 511 -13.57 -9.63 21.09
C GLN A 511 -12.43 -10.59 21.41
N THR A 512 -11.50 -10.81 20.47
CA THR A 512 -10.29 -11.57 20.73
C THR A 512 -9.39 -10.88 21.76
N ILE A 513 -9.23 -9.55 21.70
CA ILE A 513 -8.48 -8.77 22.70
C ILE A 513 -9.11 -8.94 24.08
N LEU A 514 -10.43 -8.81 24.18
CA LEU A 514 -11.17 -8.98 25.43
C LEU A 514 -11.07 -10.41 25.96
N HIS A 515 -11.08 -11.41 25.08
CA HIS A 515 -10.82 -12.80 25.44
C HIS A 515 -9.43 -12.94 26.06
N VAL A 516 -8.37 -12.46 25.39
CA VAL A 516 -6.99 -12.48 25.90
C VAL A 516 -6.87 -11.72 27.23
N ALA A 517 -7.50 -10.56 27.37
CA ALA A 517 -7.49 -9.74 28.58
C ALA A 517 -8.10 -10.41 29.81
N ARG A 518 -9.12 -11.27 29.62
CA ARG A 518 -9.71 -12.07 30.72
C ARG A 518 -8.75 -13.12 31.26
N MET A 519 -7.69 -13.43 30.52
CA MET A 519 -6.73 -14.47 30.85
C MET A 519 -5.41 -13.86 31.32
N PHE A 520 -4.94 -12.82 30.62
CA PHE A 520 -3.68 -12.15 30.89
C PHE A 520 -3.93 -10.72 31.37
N PRO A 521 -3.62 -10.41 32.65
CA PRO A 521 -3.73 -9.04 33.17
C PRO A 521 -2.81 -8.04 32.49
N ILE A 522 -1.81 -8.50 31.74
CA ILE A 522 -0.89 -7.66 30.97
C ILE A 522 -0.89 -8.15 29.52
N ILE A 523 -1.18 -7.27 28.57
CA ILE A 523 -1.10 -7.57 27.14
C ILE A 523 -0.10 -6.62 26.49
N ARG A 524 0.84 -7.18 25.72
CA ARG A 524 1.70 -6.43 24.81
C ARG A 524 1.17 -6.60 23.39
N PHE A 525 0.82 -5.50 22.75
CA PHE A 525 0.40 -5.47 21.36
C PHE A 525 1.60 -5.29 20.45
N ASP A 526 1.81 -6.25 19.55
CA ASP A 526 2.84 -6.23 18.52
C ASP A 526 2.47 -5.27 17.38
N ALA A 527 3.47 -4.57 16.83
CA ALA A 527 3.35 -3.67 15.69
C ALA A 527 2.13 -2.73 15.78
N ALA A 528 1.81 -2.21 16.97
CA ALA A 528 0.54 -1.53 17.22
C ALA A 528 0.38 -0.27 16.36
N MET A 529 1.48 0.38 15.99
CA MET A 529 1.51 1.56 15.12
C MET A 529 0.88 1.33 13.75
N THR A 530 0.94 0.10 13.21
CA THR A 530 0.37 -0.24 11.89
C THR A 530 -1.15 -0.12 11.83
N LEU A 531 -1.82 -0.24 12.98
CA LEU A 531 -3.27 -0.17 13.11
C LEU A 531 -3.80 1.19 13.58
N ALA A 532 -2.92 2.13 13.90
CA ALA A 532 -3.38 3.51 14.11
C ALA A 532 -4.03 4.00 12.81
N LYS A 533 -5.22 4.58 12.91
CA LYS A 533 -6.07 4.93 11.75
C LYS A 533 -5.30 5.63 10.62
N ARG A 534 -4.46 6.62 10.95
CA ARG A 534 -3.58 7.35 10.02
C ARG A 534 -2.60 6.44 9.27
N HIS A 535 -1.97 5.50 9.96
CA HIS A 535 -1.00 4.60 9.34
C HIS A 535 -1.67 3.49 8.55
N PHE A 536 -2.81 2.98 9.01
CA PHE A 536 -3.60 2.02 8.23
C PHE A 536 -4.05 2.65 6.90
N HIS A 537 -4.48 3.92 6.92
CA HIS A 537 -4.80 4.70 5.72
C HIS A 537 -3.59 4.80 4.79
N ARG A 538 -2.46 5.34 5.28
CA ARG A 538 -1.21 5.50 4.52
C ARG A 538 -0.73 4.18 3.87
N LEU A 539 -0.78 3.08 4.61
CA LEU A 539 -0.19 1.80 4.16
C LEU A 539 -1.09 1.08 3.15
N TRP A 540 -2.38 0.90 3.49
CA TRP A 540 -3.27 0.00 2.76
C TRP A 540 -4.19 0.70 1.78
N PHE A 541 -4.50 1.97 2.00
CA PHE A 541 -5.44 2.76 1.21
C PHE A 541 -4.95 4.22 1.05
N PRO A 542 -3.69 4.45 0.64
CA PRO A 542 -3.05 5.77 0.71
C PRO A 542 -3.88 6.86 0.06
N GLU A 543 -3.84 8.08 0.60
CA GLU A 543 -4.46 9.20 -0.09
C GLU A 543 -3.77 9.40 -1.45
N PRO A 544 -4.51 9.61 -2.56
CA PRO A 544 -3.89 9.78 -3.87
C PRO A 544 -2.85 10.91 -3.85
N GLY A 545 -1.63 10.60 -4.27
CA GLY A 545 -0.46 11.50 -4.24
C GLY A 545 0.47 11.27 -3.05
N SER A 546 0.17 10.27 -2.21
CA SER A 546 0.98 9.87 -1.06
C SER A 546 1.29 8.37 -1.03
N GLY A 547 0.98 7.65 -2.11
CA GLY A 547 1.14 6.20 -2.23
C GLY A 547 2.60 5.73 -2.36
N GLY A 548 2.77 4.41 -2.53
CA GLY A 548 4.08 3.79 -2.78
C GLY A 548 4.76 3.18 -1.55
N ASP A 549 4.07 3.04 -0.42
CA ASP A 549 4.60 2.32 0.75
C ASP A 549 4.44 0.80 0.63
N ILE A 550 3.27 0.33 0.18
CA ILE A 550 3.03 -1.07 -0.13
C ILE A 550 2.76 -1.18 -1.62
N ALA A 551 3.57 -2.00 -2.31
CA ALA A 551 3.48 -2.16 -3.74
C ALA A 551 2.06 -2.61 -4.15
N SER A 552 1.56 -2.08 -5.27
CA SER A 552 0.19 -2.22 -5.79
C SER A 552 -0.93 -1.64 -4.93
N ARG A 553 -0.68 -0.98 -3.80
CA ARG A 553 -1.77 -0.39 -2.99
C ARG A 553 -2.17 1.02 -3.40
N ALA A 554 -1.30 1.75 -4.10
CA ALA A 554 -1.61 3.10 -4.59
C ALA A 554 -2.89 3.14 -5.46
N GLU A 555 -3.16 2.09 -6.23
CA GLU A 555 -4.36 2.02 -7.09
C GLU A 555 -5.68 1.92 -6.32
N TYR A 556 -5.64 1.56 -5.04
CA TYR A 556 -6.80 1.45 -4.14
C TYR A 556 -6.84 2.60 -3.13
N GLY A 557 -6.16 3.71 -3.44
CA GLY A 557 -6.12 4.87 -2.58
C GLY A 557 -7.51 5.46 -2.30
N LEU A 558 -7.74 5.90 -1.08
CA LEU A 558 -8.97 6.55 -0.65
C LEU A 558 -8.68 7.98 -0.23
N THR A 559 -9.54 8.93 -0.60
CA THR A 559 -9.47 10.29 -0.03
C THR A 559 -9.69 10.22 1.48
N GLN A 560 -9.19 11.23 2.22
CA GLN A 560 -9.41 11.31 3.66
C GLN A 560 -10.89 11.15 4.05
N ALA A 561 -11.80 11.79 3.31
CA ALA A 561 -13.25 11.73 3.57
C ALA A 561 -13.86 10.34 3.31
N GLU A 562 -13.44 9.65 2.25
CA GLU A 562 -13.90 8.29 1.94
C GLU A 562 -13.37 7.29 2.98
N PHE A 563 -12.10 7.43 3.35
CA PHE A 563 -11.48 6.60 4.38
C PHE A 563 -12.14 6.82 5.74
N ASP A 564 -12.37 8.08 6.14
CA ASP A 564 -13.07 8.42 7.39
C ASP A 564 -14.50 7.89 7.41
N ALA A 565 -15.19 7.80 6.27
CA ALA A 565 -16.51 7.19 6.20
C ALA A 565 -16.47 5.67 6.42
N ALA A 566 -15.44 4.97 5.92
CA ALA A 566 -15.27 3.52 6.04
C ALA A 566 -14.64 3.08 7.38
N PHE A 567 -13.79 3.94 7.95
CA PHE A 567 -13.08 3.73 9.21
C PHE A 567 -13.27 4.97 10.11
N PRO A 568 -14.47 5.17 10.68
CA PRO A 568 -14.83 6.42 11.36
C PRO A 568 -14.05 6.64 12.65
N GLU A 569 -13.98 5.62 13.49
CA GLU A 569 -13.37 5.71 14.81
C GLU A 569 -11.95 5.17 14.81
N GLU A 570 -11.12 5.66 15.73
CA GLU A 570 -9.77 5.14 15.94
C GLU A 570 -9.84 3.79 16.68
N PHE A 571 -9.36 2.72 16.05
CA PHE A 571 -9.50 1.35 16.55
C PHE A 571 -8.92 1.19 17.96
N TRP A 572 -7.72 1.71 18.20
CA TRP A 572 -7.08 1.60 19.51
C TRP A 572 -7.84 2.34 20.60
N ARG A 573 -8.49 3.47 20.27
CA ARG A 573 -9.32 4.20 21.22
C ARG A 573 -10.51 3.35 21.66
N GLU A 574 -11.17 2.70 20.71
CA GLU A 574 -12.27 1.79 20.97
C GLU A 574 -11.82 0.59 21.82
N VAL A 575 -10.68 -0.03 21.49
CA VAL A 575 -10.09 -1.12 22.28
C VAL A 575 -9.90 -0.70 23.74
N VAL A 576 -9.27 0.45 23.98
CA VAL A 576 -8.98 0.92 25.33
C VAL A 576 -10.29 1.22 26.09
N ASP A 577 -11.28 1.83 25.45
CA ASP A 577 -12.58 2.12 26.08
C ASP A 577 -13.34 0.84 26.44
N ARG A 578 -13.34 -0.16 25.55
CA ARG A 578 -13.96 -1.47 25.78
C ARG A 578 -13.24 -2.25 26.89
N VAL A 579 -11.90 -2.24 26.92
CA VAL A 579 -11.12 -2.85 28.00
C VAL A 579 -11.42 -2.17 29.33
N ALA A 580 -11.47 -0.84 29.38
CA ALA A 580 -11.79 -0.10 30.60
C ALA A 580 -13.21 -0.39 31.12
N ALA A 581 -14.17 -0.65 30.22
CA ALA A 581 -15.54 -0.97 30.59
C ALA A 581 -15.73 -2.44 31.00
N GLU A 582 -15.11 -3.38 30.30
CA GLU A 582 -15.41 -4.81 30.43
C GLU A 582 -14.38 -5.60 31.27
N VAL A 583 -13.11 -5.19 31.21
CA VAL A 583 -11.97 -5.86 31.87
C VAL A 583 -10.99 -4.82 32.45
N PRO A 584 -11.44 -3.98 33.40
CA PRO A 584 -10.71 -2.80 33.88
C PRO A 584 -9.40 -3.06 34.66
N ASP A 585 -9.06 -4.33 34.91
CA ASP A 585 -7.83 -4.75 35.60
C ASP A 585 -6.77 -5.30 34.62
N THR A 586 -6.80 -4.80 33.37
CA THR A 586 -5.86 -5.18 32.31
C THR A 586 -4.94 -4.00 31.97
N LEU A 587 -3.63 -4.23 32.05
CA LEU A 587 -2.59 -3.32 31.56
C LEU A 587 -2.37 -3.58 30.08
N LEU A 588 -2.52 -2.52 29.29
CA LEU A 588 -2.30 -2.55 27.85
C LEU A 588 -0.98 -1.85 27.51
N LEU A 589 -0.10 -2.58 26.82
CA LEU A 589 1.21 -2.11 26.41
C LEU A 589 1.26 -2.11 24.88
N ALA A 590 1.59 -0.97 24.26
CA ALA A 590 1.85 -0.91 22.83
C ALA A 590 3.35 -1.04 22.54
N GLU A 591 3.70 -1.94 21.63
CA GLU A 591 4.87 -1.71 20.80
C GLU A 591 4.49 -0.72 19.70
N ALA A 592 4.95 0.52 19.83
CA ALA A 592 4.82 1.54 18.81
C ALA A 592 6.17 2.20 18.58
N PHE A 593 6.48 2.47 17.32
CA PHE A 593 7.65 3.23 16.89
C PHE A 593 7.16 4.48 16.11
N TRP A 594 8.06 5.14 15.37
CA TRP A 594 7.75 6.29 14.51
C TRP A 594 7.30 7.55 15.26
N LEU A 595 7.88 7.81 16.43
CA LEU A 595 7.62 9.00 17.25
C LEU A 595 6.16 9.10 17.73
N MET A 596 5.43 7.98 17.72
CA MET A 596 4.02 7.89 18.12
C MET A 596 3.82 7.59 19.60
N GLU A 597 4.90 7.48 20.39
CA GLU A 597 4.81 7.04 21.78
C GLU A 597 3.86 7.94 22.57
N GLY A 598 3.96 9.26 22.37
CA GLY A 598 3.05 10.24 22.96
C GLY A 598 1.61 10.07 22.47
N TYR A 599 1.38 9.84 21.18
CA TYR A 599 0.04 9.62 20.61
C TYR A 599 -0.64 8.40 21.24
N PHE A 600 0.08 7.27 21.38
CA PHE A 600 -0.48 6.04 21.95
C PHE A 600 -0.91 6.20 23.41
N VAL A 601 -0.10 6.84 24.24
CA VAL A 601 -0.42 6.95 25.67
C VAL A 601 -1.33 8.12 25.98
N ARG A 602 -1.10 9.27 25.33
CA ARG A 602 -1.84 10.52 25.58
C ARG A 602 -3.16 10.55 24.84
N THR A 603 -3.19 10.25 23.54
CA THR A 603 -4.41 10.41 22.71
C THR A 603 -5.22 9.12 22.67
N LEU A 604 -4.58 7.97 22.43
CA LEU A 604 -5.25 6.67 22.34
C LEU A 604 -5.53 6.03 23.70
N GLY A 605 -4.85 6.48 24.76
CA GLY A 605 -5.06 6.00 26.13
C GLY A 605 -4.43 4.65 26.43
N MET A 606 -3.47 4.18 25.62
CA MET A 606 -2.70 2.98 25.97
C MET A 606 -2.02 3.17 27.33
N HIS A 607 -2.01 2.15 28.19
CA HIS A 607 -1.44 2.31 29.53
C HIS A 607 0.07 2.50 29.46
N ARG A 608 0.74 1.76 28.57
CA ARG A 608 2.20 1.75 28.42
C ARG A 608 2.61 1.71 26.95
N VAL A 609 3.79 2.26 26.64
CA VAL A 609 4.37 2.20 25.30
C VAL A 609 5.88 1.96 25.38
N TYR A 610 6.43 1.24 24.41
CA TYR A 610 7.88 1.03 24.30
C TYR A 610 8.66 2.33 24.17
N ASN A 611 9.77 2.43 24.90
CA ASN A 611 10.75 3.51 24.76
C ASN A 611 12.01 2.96 24.08
N SER A 612 11.95 2.83 22.76
CA SER A 612 13.08 2.36 21.94
C SER A 612 14.29 3.29 22.02
N ALA A 613 14.07 4.59 22.28
CA ALA A 613 15.14 5.57 22.44
C ALA A 613 16.05 5.24 23.63
N PHE A 614 15.51 4.69 24.73
CA PHE A 614 16.31 4.21 25.86
C PHE A 614 17.36 3.20 25.38
N MET A 615 16.93 2.14 24.70
CA MET A 615 17.83 1.09 24.24
C MET A 615 18.80 1.61 23.17
N ASN A 616 18.27 2.22 22.10
CA ASN A 616 19.06 2.58 20.92
C ASN A 616 20.08 3.68 21.21
N MET A 617 19.71 4.73 21.94
CA MET A 617 20.62 5.84 22.23
C MET A 617 21.69 5.42 23.25
N LEU A 618 21.35 4.64 24.27
CA LEU A 618 22.34 4.17 25.25
C LEU A 618 23.28 3.11 24.68
N LYS A 619 22.79 2.24 23.79
CA LYS A 619 23.63 1.31 23.01
C LYS A 619 24.70 2.08 22.22
N LYS A 620 24.29 3.14 21.53
CA LYS A 620 25.17 4.02 20.72
C LYS A 620 25.92 5.07 21.54
N GLU A 621 25.76 5.10 22.85
CA GLU A 621 26.37 6.08 23.78
C GLU A 621 25.99 7.53 23.48
N GLU A 622 24.84 7.74 22.84
CA GLU A 622 24.26 9.04 22.54
C GLU A 622 23.53 9.65 23.76
N ASN A 623 24.18 9.59 24.93
CA ASN A 623 23.60 9.96 26.23
C ASN A 623 23.04 11.39 26.26
N ALA A 624 23.69 12.30 25.53
CA ALA A 624 23.22 13.68 25.40
C ALA A 624 21.86 13.77 24.68
N LYS A 625 21.65 12.96 23.62
CA LYS A 625 20.36 12.89 22.92
C LYS A 625 19.29 12.29 23.82
N TYR A 626 19.60 11.21 24.53
CA TYR A 626 18.63 10.59 25.45
C TYR A 626 18.21 11.56 26.56
N ARG A 627 19.17 12.32 27.12
CA ARG A 627 18.85 13.39 28.07
C ARG A 627 17.93 14.45 27.47
N SER A 628 18.13 14.85 26.21
CA SER A 628 17.24 15.79 25.54
C SER A 628 15.84 15.22 25.35
N VAL A 629 15.71 13.94 24.97
CA VAL A 629 14.40 13.27 24.86
C VAL A 629 13.63 13.37 26.18
N ILE A 630 14.27 13.02 27.30
CA ILE A 630 13.63 13.08 28.62
C ILE A 630 13.23 14.51 28.99
N LYS A 631 14.09 15.50 28.74
CA LYS A 631 13.76 16.91 29.00
C LYS A 631 12.57 17.38 28.17
N ASN A 632 12.60 17.11 26.87
CA ASN A 632 11.54 17.52 25.95
C ASN A 632 10.21 16.85 26.32
N THR A 633 10.20 15.56 26.67
CA THR A 633 9.00 14.87 27.14
C THR A 633 8.45 15.50 28.42
N VAL A 634 9.30 15.81 29.40
CA VAL A 634 8.88 16.44 30.67
C VAL A 634 8.37 17.87 30.46
N GLU A 635 9.01 18.64 29.57
CA GLU A 635 8.59 19.99 29.21
C GLU A 635 7.25 20.01 28.46
N PHE A 636 6.99 18.99 27.63
CA PHE A 636 5.74 18.84 26.91
C PHE A 636 4.60 18.32 27.79
N ASP A 637 4.76 17.12 28.36
CA ASP A 637 3.80 16.50 29.27
C ASP A 637 4.48 15.39 30.11
N PRO A 638 4.71 15.61 31.42
CA PRO A 638 5.39 14.64 32.28
C PRO A 638 4.59 13.35 32.49
N GLU A 639 3.28 13.32 32.22
CA GLU A 639 2.50 12.08 32.29
C GLU A 639 2.95 11.06 31.24
N ILE A 640 3.45 11.51 30.08
CA ILE A 640 3.97 10.61 29.03
C ILE A 640 5.17 9.82 29.55
N LEU A 641 6.09 10.47 30.28
CA LEU A 641 7.28 9.81 30.80
C LEU A 641 6.94 8.64 31.73
N LYS A 642 5.85 8.74 32.51
CA LYS A 642 5.38 7.68 33.41
C LYS A 642 4.84 6.44 32.67
N ARG A 643 4.61 6.57 31.36
CA ARG A 643 3.99 5.55 30.51
C ARG A 643 5.01 4.77 29.67
N TYR A 644 6.28 5.19 29.69
CA TYR A 644 7.35 4.51 28.97
C TYR A 644 7.73 3.17 29.60
N VAL A 645 7.98 2.20 28.72
CA VAL A 645 8.57 0.92 29.07
C VAL A 645 9.99 0.92 28.54
N ASN A 646 10.93 1.07 29.46
CA ASN A 646 12.35 0.97 29.16
C ASN A 646 12.75 -0.52 29.09
N PHE A 647 13.67 -0.86 28.19
CA PHE A 647 14.23 -2.20 28.06
C PHE A 647 15.65 -2.11 27.50
N MET A 648 16.47 -3.13 27.79
CA MET A 648 17.84 -3.25 27.23
C MET A 648 17.89 -4.10 25.96
N ASN A 649 16.91 -4.97 25.76
CA ASN A 649 16.71 -5.70 24.53
C ASN A 649 15.26 -6.21 24.50
N ASN A 650 14.80 -6.61 23.32
CA ASN A 650 13.56 -7.34 23.11
C ASN A 650 13.88 -8.61 22.27
N PRO A 651 12.88 -9.42 21.87
CA PRO A 651 13.11 -10.63 21.07
C PRO A 651 13.66 -10.39 19.66
N ASP A 652 13.43 -9.20 19.10
CA ASP A 652 13.80 -8.85 17.72
C ASP A 652 15.18 -8.18 17.62
N GLU A 653 15.75 -7.82 18.78
CA GLU A 653 17.05 -7.17 18.90
C GLU A 653 18.13 -8.14 19.38
N ASP A 654 19.40 -7.79 19.10
CA ASP A 654 20.54 -8.53 19.62
C ASP A 654 20.49 -8.67 21.15
N THR A 655 21.15 -9.69 21.70
CA THR A 655 21.17 -9.86 23.17
C THR A 655 21.77 -8.63 23.87
N ALA A 656 21.28 -8.29 25.06
CA ALA A 656 21.82 -7.17 25.84
C ALA A 656 23.33 -7.28 26.07
N VAL A 657 23.87 -8.49 26.20
CA VAL A 657 25.32 -8.73 26.30
C VAL A 657 26.06 -8.37 25.02
N ALA A 658 25.51 -8.68 23.84
CA ALA A 658 26.10 -8.31 22.56
C ALA A 658 26.07 -6.78 22.35
N GLN A 659 25.00 -6.12 22.80
CA GLN A 659 24.81 -4.68 22.63
C GLN A 659 25.61 -3.83 23.65
N PHE A 660 25.66 -4.25 24.92
CA PHE A 660 26.20 -3.45 26.03
C PHE A 660 27.45 -4.05 26.69
N GLY A 661 27.85 -5.26 26.32
CA GLY A 661 28.96 -5.99 26.95
C GLY A 661 28.57 -6.63 28.29
N LYS A 662 29.57 -6.92 29.13
CA LYS A 662 29.40 -7.58 30.45
C LYS A 662 29.96 -6.76 31.62
N ASP A 663 30.30 -5.50 31.37
CA ASP A 663 31.05 -4.66 32.29
C ASP A 663 30.25 -3.39 32.66
N ASP A 664 30.91 -2.33 33.11
CA ASP A 664 30.34 -1.06 33.58
C ASP A 664 29.18 -0.52 32.73
N LYS A 665 29.25 -0.59 31.39
CA LYS A 665 28.17 -0.13 30.50
C LYS A 665 26.88 -0.90 30.73
N TYR A 666 26.95 -2.22 30.81
CA TYR A 666 25.78 -3.08 31.03
C TYR A 666 25.14 -2.76 32.38
N PHE A 667 25.94 -2.72 33.45
CA PHE A 667 25.43 -2.45 34.80
C PHE A 667 24.93 -1.02 34.96
N GLY A 668 25.57 -0.04 34.33
CA GLY A 668 25.14 1.36 34.33
C GLY A 668 23.76 1.53 33.68
N VAL A 669 23.57 0.95 32.49
CA VAL A 669 22.28 0.98 31.79
C VAL A 669 21.21 0.18 32.54
N ALA A 670 21.54 -1.00 33.09
CA ALA A 670 20.62 -1.78 33.91
C ALA A 670 20.21 -1.03 35.19
N THR A 671 21.12 -0.25 35.79
CA THR A 671 20.80 0.59 36.95
C THR A 671 19.84 1.70 36.56
N MET A 672 20.06 2.38 35.42
CA MET A 672 19.12 3.37 34.89
C MET A 672 17.77 2.78 34.46
N LEU A 673 17.72 1.50 34.09
CA LEU A 673 16.47 0.82 33.78
C LEU A 673 15.64 0.59 35.05
N ALA A 674 16.31 0.32 36.18
CA ALA A 674 15.70 -0.02 37.46
C ALA A 674 15.39 1.20 38.36
N THR A 675 15.87 2.39 38.01
CA THR A 675 15.68 3.65 38.76
C THR A 675 14.89 4.67 37.97
#